data_AF-A0AAD7IMQ7-F1
#
_entry.id   AF-A0AAD7IMQ7-F1
#
_cell.length_a   1.000
_cell.length_b   1.000
_cell.length_c   1.000
_cell.angle_alpha   90.00
_cell.angle_beta   90.00
_cell.angle_gamma   90.00
#
_symmetry.space_group_name_H-M   'P 1'
#
loop_
_entity.id
_entity.type
_entity.pdbx_description
1 polymer ?
#
loop_
_entity_poly.entity_id
_entity_poly.type
_entity_poly.pdbx_seq_one_letter_code
_entity_poly.pdbx_strand_id
1 'polypeptide(L)'
;MATADKSPEVYEQLHKALVTLFSFVDFTEPSDSNMDKIFSFIAPCMGMDHSSMKETWRRRSGNNSRLIADLKRATIDGRGLDYSFLFDQCSVNTLPPEEADRIISSYLDEIRSALQSFIRNPEPLPLWVPDEDLPHAEFLKGLRIPASSTNAPDMLLHDLGNFKRNESLLKLIKTLFHSGTLARKSANGGTILLNTSGSGKTRTVLEGLCLLWGLYFTCQVDTEGRGSIDLQRTINTRIGKDPCFQRDLSIGTDAEARKVNETNGDIAGGRFAEVLLARLCILEFFCKVARNESGRLTDEHKKLWVFLQAQPSCIEQQGDIFNVLTERIIGIDKEHRTALIDEKINGLSAMNDTKTLFCVVDEAQVAATSFMGAFMTSDSSKTTARPILRELARAFAVQDTPITVNLTGTAINKTLVLDVMTSNIFKGPGITTVTHFGAFDVAEQQITYMKQFLPTQLAESVAFCKLFKRVSYWLKGRYRFTAAYMKDLLCTGFQRPHRMLNEFIRLSTVIPMPGNAVLTMSTGFQPTDSQEDWEPGEAVPSELMHFSFDKLKKDPALESVIRRHTAKFCMRSEIDRLVAGPRHFDLVQCGFARYANNDVGNQKDAKVALDEPLALLALGEWLQICDLPLAELLRIDAARAVTEANGANGLEEYIALYLSAVFDNHTPLTDIFRFHKYIDPPDWAKKPAALVSLYTEDDIEKDGDRVAMAEGRVQHHMRPSVTIGKDASTIEATKEWLRHTDRAPICFPDKFIGPDLLFILRLHDEEKSLIWVALQSKFSGANVLDKSVIEGALPTVTPAQFYGLRKEAAVATTEEEQENEQRRKDTRDQHQQDALRLLDLLPRRLRTPVQRGRKPVDAREKIIRRLTAKAAEDAQKVKGKNTQNRRLGELREKGKPSEVTRHSGRLAAKEDALQVQIELTGDEKALLQGAGKHSVLRVVVAWPAETSLHERAVNLPVYFDEENHPVVELNIEHWANTMARLHASAGNYIADVWKGKKRHPLEEHEDAPARKRANIGGSAIPTAVFHQRTVEEVLHLPPPQAPRALPQSPTDDEYSLAGFNTSVYTRATSPPPSTALSVYSRQDSPDDTMWRVGEGQDTAAES
;
A
#
# COMPACT_ATOMS: atom_id res chain seq x y z
N MET A 1 39.42 -32.17 33.34
CA MET A 1 38.16 -31.46 33.65
C MET A 1 38.37 -29.96 33.79
N ALA A 2 39.17 -29.47 34.75
CA ALA A 2 39.46 -28.03 34.95
C ALA A 2 40.21 -27.29 33.80
N THR A 3 40.22 -27.87 32.60
CA THR A 3 40.90 -27.39 31.38
C THR A 3 40.11 -27.75 30.11
N ALA A 4 38.88 -28.26 30.23
CA ALA A 4 38.07 -28.74 29.11
C ALA A 4 36.96 -27.74 28.75
N ASP A 5 36.67 -27.63 27.47
CA ASP A 5 35.54 -26.86 26.94
C ASP A 5 34.20 -27.49 27.36
N LYS A 6 33.12 -26.71 27.39
CA LYS A 6 31.79 -27.10 27.91
C LYS A 6 30.97 -27.91 26.90
N SER A 7 31.57 -28.95 26.31
CA SER A 7 30.87 -29.80 25.34
C SER A 7 29.81 -30.70 26.01
N PRO A 8 28.73 -31.08 25.31
CA PRO A 8 27.71 -31.99 25.83
C PRO A 8 28.27 -33.34 26.31
N GLU A 9 29.32 -33.88 25.68
CA GLU A 9 29.94 -35.14 26.10
C GLU A 9 30.59 -35.04 27.49
N VAL A 10 31.08 -33.87 27.90
CA VAL A 10 31.62 -33.65 29.26
C VAL A 10 30.52 -33.74 30.31
N TYR A 11 29.33 -33.20 30.00
CA TYR A 11 28.15 -33.34 30.87
C TYR A 11 27.65 -34.80 30.93
N GLU A 12 27.64 -35.52 29.80
CA GLU A 12 27.26 -36.93 29.77
C GLU A 12 28.26 -37.82 30.56
N GLN A 13 29.56 -37.53 30.46
CA GLN A 13 30.59 -38.22 31.27
C GLN A 13 30.46 -37.88 32.76
N LEU A 14 30.18 -36.64 33.13
CA LEU A 14 29.93 -36.26 34.53
C LEU A 14 28.66 -36.94 35.07
N HIS A 15 27.59 -37.02 34.28
CA HIS A 15 26.37 -37.76 34.63
C HIS A 15 26.68 -39.24 34.89
N LYS A 16 27.38 -39.92 33.96
CA LYS A 16 27.80 -41.32 34.11
C LYS A 16 28.70 -41.52 35.34
N ALA A 17 29.64 -40.61 35.59
CA ALA A 17 30.52 -40.66 36.77
C ALA A 17 29.73 -40.49 38.08
N LEU A 18 28.77 -39.57 38.14
CA LEU A 18 27.91 -39.37 39.31
C LEU A 18 27.01 -40.57 39.55
N VAL A 19 26.30 -41.08 38.53
CA VAL A 19 25.46 -42.28 38.64
C VAL A 19 26.29 -43.48 39.12
N THR A 20 27.51 -43.64 38.61
CA THR A 20 28.46 -44.66 39.08
C THR A 20 28.82 -44.44 40.56
N LEU A 21 29.21 -43.23 40.95
CA LEU A 21 29.58 -42.88 42.33
C LEU A 21 28.43 -43.16 43.31
N PHE A 22 27.20 -42.75 42.96
CA PHE A 22 25.99 -42.98 43.76
C PHE A 22 25.62 -44.48 43.85
N SER A 23 25.96 -45.30 42.85
CA SER A 23 25.74 -46.75 42.90
C SER A 23 26.71 -47.51 43.83
N PHE A 24 27.86 -46.91 44.18
CA PHE A 24 28.87 -47.50 45.07
C PHE A 24 28.78 -47.04 46.53
N VAL A 25 27.87 -46.13 46.87
CA VAL A 25 27.69 -45.62 48.24
C VAL A 25 26.36 -46.10 48.81
N ASP A 26 26.42 -46.83 49.92
CA ASP A 26 25.22 -47.24 50.64
C ASP A 26 24.61 -46.03 51.39
N PHE A 27 23.41 -45.61 50.98
CA PHE A 27 22.66 -44.50 51.57
C PHE A 27 21.56 -44.96 52.54
N THR A 28 21.72 -46.12 53.20
CA THR A 28 20.87 -46.52 54.33
C THR A 28 20.83 -45.41 55.38
N GLU A 29 21.98 -44.91 55.85
CA GLU A 29 22.11 -43.70 56.68
C GLU A 29 23.22 -42.75 56.18
N PRO A 30 22.90 -41.54 55.67
CA PRO A 30 23.91 -40.58 55.23
C PRO A 30 24.50 -39.80 56.40
N SER A 31 25.68 -40.23 56.87
CA SER A 31 26.51 -39.41 57.77
C SER A 31 27.11 -38.20 57.04
N ASP A 32 27.45 -37.14 57.80
CA ASP A 32 28.17 -35.97 57.28
C ASP A 32 29.47 -36.36 56.54
N SER A 33 30.13 -37.46 56.94
CA SER A 33 31.33 -37.98 56.28
C SER A 33 31.08 -38.46 54.84
N ASN A 34 29.88 -38.98 54.54
CA ASN A 34 29.53 -39.39 53.19
C ASN A 34 29.19 -38.18 52.32
N MET A 35 28.48 -37.20 52.87
CA MET A 35 28.26 -35.91 52.19
C MET A 35 29.58 -35.17 51.94
N ASP A 36 30.53 -35.19 52.87
CA ASP A 36 31.85 -34.58 52.70
C ASP A 36 32.64 -35.15 51.52
N LYS A 37 32.59 -36.48 51.32
CA LYS A 37 33.23 -37.17 50.17
C LYS A 37 32.55 -36.81 48.84
N ILE A 38 31.22 -36.65 48.85
CA ILE A 38 30.45 -36.21 47.68
C ILE A 38 30.82 -34.76 47.34
N PHE A 39 30.90 -33.86 48.33
CA PHE A 39 31.34 -32.48 48.11
C PHE A 39 32.80 -32.37 47.66
N SER A 40 33.71 -33.22 48.17
CA SER A 40 35.12 -33.16 47.75
C SER A 40 35.34 -33.68 46.32
N PHE A 41 34.42 -34.52 45.81
CA PHE A 41 34.37 -34.94 44.42
C PHE A 41 33.70 -33.91 43.50
N ILE A 42 32.58 -33.31 43.92
CA ILE A 42 31.77 -32.40 43.09
C ILE A 42 32.34 -30.97 43.06
N ALA A 43 32.85 -30.43 44.17
CA ALA A 43 33.31 -29.04 44.22
C ALA A 43 34.39 -28.71 43.15
N PRO A 44 35.44 -29.54 42.94
CA PRO A 44 36.40 -29.31 41.86
C PRO A 44 35.80 -29.39 40.45
N CYS A 45 34.73 -30.17 40.26
CA CYS A 45 34.01 -30.26 38.99
C CYS A 45 33.15 -29.01 38.71
N MET A 46 32.77 -28.27 39.75
CA MET A 46 31.98 -27.02 39.66
C MET A 46 32.83 -25.75 39.84
N GLY A 47 34.15 -25.87 39.93
CA GLY A 47 35.07 -24.74 40.15
C GLY A 47 35.00 -24.11 41.55
N MET A 48 34.40 -24.81 42.52
CA MET A 48 34.27 -24.36 43.90
C MET A 48 35.32 -25.05 44.80
N ASP A 49 35.73 -24.41 45.88
CA ASP A 49 36.42 -25.11 46.96
C ASP A 49 35.42 -25.93 47.81
N HIS A 50 35.95 -26.91 48.55
CA HIS A 50 35.17 -27.83 49.37
C HIS A 50 34.34 -27.13 50.46
N SER A 51 34.87 -26.07 51.06
CA SER A 51 34.21 -25.32 52.12
C SER A 51 33.07 -24.47 51.57
N SER A 52 33.27 -23.78 50.45
CA SER A 52 32.22 -23.00 49.78
C SER A 52 31.07 -23.90 49.29
N MET A 53 31.37 -25.09 48.75
CA MET A 53 30.36 -26.09 48.41
C MET A 53 29.55 -26.51 49.66
N LYS A 54 30.23 -26.87 50.75
CA LYS A 54 29.62 -27.33 52.00
C LYS A 54 28.81 -26.25 52.71
N GLU A 55 29.21 -24.98 52.61
CA GLU A 55 28.50 -23.83 53.18
C GLU A 55 27.27 -23.44 52.34
N THR A 56 27.41 -23.37 51.01
CA THR A 56 26.27 -23.21 50.09
C THR A 56 25.25 -24.34 50.26
N TRP A 57 25.71 -25.57 50.53
CA TRP A 57 24.83 -26.67 50.87
C TRP A 57 24.07 -26.42 52.18
N ARG A 58 24.78 -26.15 53.29
CA ARG A 58 24.17 -25.91 54.62
C ARG A 58 23.11 -24.81 54.59
N ARG A 59 23.33 -23.72 53.84
CA ARG A 59 22.38 -22.61 53.69
C ARG A 59 21.10 -23.00 52.94
N ARG A 60 21.18 -23.99 52.04
CA ARG A 60 20.02 -24.54 51.30
C ARG A 60 19.35 -25.71 52.02
N SER A 61 20.12 -26.55 52.71
CA SER A 61 19.71 -27.87 53.20
C SER A 61 18.96 -27.86 54.53
N GLY A 62 18.05 -26.89 54.72
CA GLY A 62 17.21 -26.78 55.92
C GLY A 62 16.29 -27.99 56.17
N ASN A 63 16.17 -28.91 55.21
CA ASN A 63 15.57 -30.23 55.43
C ASN A 63 16.17 -31.28 54.47
N ASN A 64 17.27 -31.94 54.87
CA ASN A 64 17.97 -32.98 54.08
C ASN A 64 17.05 -34.11 53.57
N SER A 65 15.96 -34.40 54.29
CA SER A 65 15.06 -35.52 54.03
C SER A 65 14.48 -35.59 52.61
N ARG A 66 14.12 -34.44 52.02
CA ARG A 66 13.45 -34.40 50.71
C ARG A 66 14.37 -34.85 49.58
N LEU A 67 15.59 -34.31 49.52
CA LEU A 67 16.55 -34.70 48.49
C LEU A 67 16.94 -36.18 48.62
N ILE A 68 17.11 -36.69 49.84
CA ILE A 68 17.37 -38.11 50.07
C ILE A 68 16.21 -38.97 49.56
N ALA A 69 14.96 -38.54 49.75
CA ALA A 69 13.79 -39.25 49.23
C ALA A 69 13.72 -39.22 47.69
N ASP A 70 14.08 -38.11 47.06
CA ASP A 70 14.04 -37.96 45.60
C ASP A 70 15.21 -38.71 44.92
N LEU A 71 16.43 -38.69 45.49
CA LEU A 71 17.57 -39.52 45.08
C LEU A 71 17.25 -41.02 45.21
N LYS A 72 16.66 -41.45 46.34
CA LYS A 72 16.24 -42.85 46.53
C LYS A 72 15.17 -43.26 45.52
N ARG A 73 14.21 -42.38 45.18
CA ARG A 73 13.18 -42.67 44.17
C ARG A 73 13.77 -42.92 42.79
N ALA A 74 14.68 -42.05 42.31
CA ALA A 74 15.31 -42.22 41.01
C ALA A 74 16.22 -43.48 40.93
N THR A 75 16.94 -43.79 42.02
CA THR A 75 17.78 -45.00 42.10
C THR A 75 16.94 -46.30 42.06
N ILE A 76 15.69 -46.25 42.55
CA ILE A 76 14.75 -47.38 42.54
C ILE A 76 14.00 -47.48 41.21
N ASP A 77 13.50 -46.36 40.67
CA ASP A 77 12.61 -46.33 39.49
C ASP A 77 13.36 -46.44 38.15
N GLY A 78 14.70 -46.42 38.15
CA GLY A 78 15.54 -46.54 36.94
C GLY A 78 15.42 -45.36 35.96
N ARG A 79 14.70 -44.29 36.32
CA ARG A 79 14.58 -43.07 35.53
C ARG A 79 15.79 -42.19 35.82
N GLY A 80 16.38 -41.61 34.78
CA GLY A 80 17.48 -40.66 34.93
C GLY A 80 17.06 -39.52 35.87
N LEU A 81 17.90 -39.25 36.88
CA LEU A 81 17.80 -38.02 37.66
C LEU A 81 17.91 -36.84 36.70
N ASP A 82 16.89 -35.98 36.71
CA ASP A 82 17.07 -34.66 36.15
C ASP A 82 17.96 -33.87 37.12
N TYR A 83 19.24 -33.75 36.74
CA TYR A 83 20.24 -33.02 37.49
C TYR A 83 20.17 -31.50 37.21
N SER A 84 19.19 -31.02 36.42
CA SER A 84 18.88 -29.60 36.22
C SER A 84 19.05 -28.80 37.50
N PHE A 85 18.38 -29.18 38.60
CA PHE A 85 18.41 -28.44 39.87
C PHE A 85 19.80 -28.21 40.50
N LEU A 86 20.82 -29.01 40.15
CA LEU A 86 22.22 -28.77 40.58
C LEU A 86 22.90 -27.69 39.73
N PHE A 87 22.48 -27.51 38.49
CA PHE A 87 22.98 -26.54 37.52
C PHE A 87 22.09 -25.29 37.37
N ASP A 88 20.79 -25.37 37.68
CA ASP A 88 19.84 -24.24 37.72
C ASP A 88 20.24 -23.17 38.74
N GLN A 89 21.11 -23.52 39.70
CA GLN A 89 21.76 -22.56 40.59
C GLN A 89 23.29 -22.64 40.54
N CYS A 90 23.86 -23.06 39.40
CA CYS A 90 24.99 -22.33 38.84
C CYS A 90 24.43 -20.99 38.35
N SER A 91 24.33 -20.02 39.28
CA SER A 91 24.02 -18.64 38.95
C SER A 91 24.84 -18.18 37.76
N VAL A 92 24.23 -17.46 36.81
CA VAL A 92 24.99 -16.64 35.85
C VAL A 92 25.99 -15.84 36.68
N ASN A 93 27.29 -16.06 36.47
CA ASN A 93 28.35 -15.56 37.35
C ASN A 93 28.13 -14.06 37.59
N THR A 94 27.71 -13.70 38.79
CA THR A 94 27.38 -12.31 39.14
C THR A 94 28.66 -11.49 39.04
N LEU A 95 28.75 -10.66 38.02
CA LEU A 95 29.96 -9.92 37.67
C LEU A 95 30.26 -8.94 38.82
N PRO A 96 31.36 -9.12 39.59
CA PRO A 96 31.62 -8.30 40.75
C PRO A 96 31.76 -6.81 40.37
N PRO A 97 31.34 -5.86 41.22
CA PRO A 97 31.44 -4.43 40.94
C PRO A 97 32.81 -3.99 40.40
N GLU A 98 33.89 -4.39 41.08
CA GLU A 98 35.27 -4.07 40.68
C GLU A 98 35.68 -4.70 39.34
N GLU A 99 35.08 -5.81 38.92
CA GLU A 99 35.34 -6.44 37.61
C GLU A 99 34.52 -5.76 36.52
N ALA A 100 33.25 -5.42 36.79
CA ALA A 100 32.40 -4.63 35.91
C ALA A 100 33.04 -3.26 35.59
N ASP A 101 33.52 -2.55 36.60
CA ASP A 101 34.13 -1.23 36.43
C ASP A 101 35.46 -1.31 35.66
N ARG A 102 36.26 -2.36 35.88
CA ARG A 102 37.48 -2.65 35.10
C ARG A 102 37.16 -3.00 33.64
N ILE A 103 36.14 -3.82 33.40
CA ILE A 103 35.68 -4.19 32.05
C ILE A 103 35.17 -2.97 31.28
N ILE A 104 34.34 -2.13 31.92
CA ILE A 104 33.83 -0.88 31.34
C ILE A 104 35.01 0.05 31.03
N SER A 105 35.93 0.26 31.98
CA SER A 105 37.07 1.17 31.80
C SER A 105 38.01 0.70 30.68
N SER A 106 38.41 -0.59 30.69
CA SER A 106 39.21 -1.21 29.63
C SER A 106 38.55 -1.02 28.27
N TYR A 107 37.25 -1.34 28.15
CA TYR A 107 36.59 -1.26 26.86
C TYR A 107 36.43 0.17 26.34
N LEU A 108 36.16 1.14 27.22
CA LEU A 108 36.13 2.55 26.83
C LEU A 108 37.51 3.03 26.36
N ASP A 109 38.60 2.58 26.98
CA ASP A 109 39.96 2.84 26.49
C ASP A 109 40.28 2.11 25.17
N GLU A 110 39.82 0.88 24.97
CA GLU A 110 39.96 0.12 23.72
C GLU A 110 39.30 0.83 22.52
N ILE A 111 38.12 1.46 22.70
CA ILE A 111 37.42 2.20 21.64
C ILE A 111 37.82 3.69 21.56
N ARG A 112 38.67 4.19 22.46
CA ARG A 112 39.02 5.62 22.59
C ARG A 112 39.55 6.24 21.31
N SER A 113 40.57 5.62 20.70
CA SER A 113 41.22 6.11 19.49
C SER A 113 40.26 6.14 18.29
N ALA A 114 39.39 5.13 18.20
CA ALA A 114 38.41 5.00 17.14
C ALA A 114 37.30 6.06 17.28
N LEU A 115 36.82 6.32 18.51
CA LEU A 115 35.89 7.44 18.79
C LEU A 115 36.52 8.81 18.55
N GLN A 116 37.79 9.03 18.90
CA GLN A 116 38.52 10.26 18.57
C GLN A 116 38.62 10.46 17.04
N SER A 117 38.91 9.39 16.28
CA SER A 117 38.95 9.45 14.82
C SER A 117 37.57 9.74 14.22
N PHE A 118 36.52 9.11 14.74
CA PHE A 118 35.13 9.35 14.33
C PHE A 118 34.67 10.79 14.60
N ILE A 119 34.98 11.34 15.78
CA ILE A 119 34.61 12.71 16.18
C ILE A 119 35.36 13.78 15.37
N ARG A 120 36.61 13.51 14.97
CA ARG A 120 37.41 14.41 14.12
C ARG A 120 37.03 14.36 12.64
N ASN A 121 36.27 13.35 12.22
CA ASN A 121 35.94 13.13 10.81
C ASN A 121 34.70 13.96 10.39
N PRO A 122 34.80 14.87 9.40
CA PRO A 122 33.64 15.60 8.87
C PRO A 122 32.70 14.71 8.04
N GLU A 123 33.16 13.52 7.63
CA GLU A 123 32.42 12.51 6.86
C GLU A 123 32.37 11.19 7.65
N PRO A 124 31.65 11.17 8.79
CA PRO A 124 31.67 10.11 9.80
C PRO A 124 31.02 8.79 9.35
N LEU A 125 30.24 8.83 8.27
CA LEU A 125 29.66 7.66 7.61
C LEU A 125 30.42 7.42 6.30
N PRO A 126 30.66 6.16 5.89
CA PRO A 126 31.14 5.89 4.54
C PRO A 126 30.16 6.48 3.52
N LEU A 127 30.66 7.12 2.47
CA LEU A 127 29.83 7.64 1.39
C LEU A 127 29.57 6.54 0.36
N TRP A 128 28.37 6.52 -0.19
CA TRP A 128 28.05 5.74 -1.37
C TRP A 128 28.81 6.30 -2.57
N VAL A 129 29.62 5.44 -3.18
CA VAL A 129 30.33 5.75 -4.42
C VAL A 129 29.53 5.13 -5.58
N PRO A 130 28.97 5.94 -6.50
CA PRO A 130 28.39 5.43 -7.73
C PRO A 130 29.50 4.80 -8.60
N ASP A 131 29.14 3.79 -9.38
CA ASP A 131 30.02 3.24 -10.41
C ASP A 131 30.42 4.34 -11.42
N GLU A 132 31.68 4.35 -11.85
CA GLU A 132 32.26 5.47 -12.61
C GLU A 132 31.75 5.53 -14.06
N ASP A 133 31.30 4.39 -14.59
CA ASP A 133 30.64 4.30 -15.91
C ASP A 133 29.17 4.80 -15.88
N LEU A 134 28.62 5.17 -14.72
CA LEU A 134 27.25 5.69 -14.64
C LEU A 134 27.14 7.14 -15.18
N PRO A 135 26.09 7.45 -15.96
CA PRO A 135 25.78 8.83 -16.32
C PRO A 135 25.63 9.69 -15.05
N HIS A 136 26.25 10.88 -15.08
CA HIS A 136 26.25 11.83 -13.97
C HIS A 136 26.95 11.34 -12.68
N ALA A 137 27.84 10.34 -12.74
CA ALA A 137 28.61 9.84 -11.58
C ALA A 137 29.25 10.96 -10.72
N GLU A 138 29.84 12.01 -11.33
CA GLU A 138 30.42 13.14 -10.57
C GLU A 138 29.38 13.99 -9.83
N PHE A 139 28.18 14.16 -10.39
CA PHE A 139 27.07 14.81 -9.68
C PHE A 139 26.59 13.93 -8.51
N LEU A 140 26.48 12.62 -8.75
CA LEU A 140 26.07 11.62 -7.74
C LEU A 140 27.07 11.56 -6.57
N LYS A 141 28.38 11.54 -6.85
CA LYS A 141 29.46 11.72 -5.84
C LYS A 141 29.27 13.05 -5.08
N GLY A 142 28.95 14.13 -5.80
CA GLY A 142 28.65 15.44 -5.23
C GLY A 142 27.47 15.50 -4.25
N LEU A 143 26.48 14.60 -4.37
CA LEU A 143 25.35 14.51 -3.43
C LEU A 143 25.75 14.02 -2.02
N ARG A 144 26.93 13.39 -1.89
CA ARG A 144 27.52 12.91 -0.62
C ARG A 144 26.52 12.07 0.21
N ILE A 145 25.86 11.13 -0.46
CA ILE A 145 24.90 10.21 0.17
C ILE A 145 25.66 9.15 0.97
N PRO A 146 25.27 8.83 2.22
CA PRO A 146 25.91 7.74 2.97
C PRO A 146 25.68 6.36 2.33
N ALA A 147 26.62 5.44 2.50
CA ALA A 147 26.45 4.04 2.13
C ALA A 147 25.75 3.25 3.25
N SER A 148 24.76 2.45 2.85
CA SER A 148 24.23 1.34 3.66
C SER A 148 25.23 0.18 3.74
N SER A 149 24.97 -0.83 4.59
CA SER A 149 25.87 -2.00 4.71
C SER A 149 25.97 -2.85 3.43
N THR A 150 25.09 -2.65 2.46
CA THR A 150 25.10 -3.29 1.13
C THR A 150 25.78 -2.42 0.04
N ASN A 151 26.39 -1.29 0.42
CA ASN A 151 26.91 -0.27 -0.49
C ASN A 151 25.87 0.35 -1.45
N ALA A 152 24.60 0.38 -1.04
CA ALA A 152 23.55 1.14 -1.71
C ALA A 152 23.33 2.51 -1.01
N PRO A 153 22.81 3.55 -1.70
CA PRO A 153 22.62 4.88 -1.11
C PRO A 153 21.57 4.87 0.02
N ASP A 154 21.99 5.30 1.22
CA ASP A 154 21.12 5.38 2.41
C ASP A 154 20.33 6.70 2.45
N MET A 155 19.14 6.65 1.83
CA MET A 155 18.17 7.75 1.81
C MET A 155 17.56 8.09 3.19
N LEU A 156 17.77 7.26 4.22
CA LEU A 156 17.32 7.52 5.59
C LEU A 156 18.33 8.37 6.38
N LEU A 157 19.63 8.20 6.11
CA LEU A 157 20.71 8.93 6.78
C LEU A 157 21.22 10.16 6.00
N HIS A 158 20.93 10.28 4.71
CA HIS A 158 21.24 11.47 3.91
C HIS A 158 20.60 12.75 4.48
N ASP A 159 21.35 13.85 4.50
CA ASP A 159 20.96 15.16 5.05
C ASP A 159 20.44 15.16 6.52
N LEU A 160 20.71 14.11 7.30
CA LEU A 160 20.19 13.99 8.67
C LEU A 160 20.63 15.17 9.55
N GLY A 161 19.68 15.72 10.31
CA GLY A 161 19.89 16.85 11.24
C GLY A 161 19.86 18.23 10.59
N ASN A 162 19.79 18.32 9.25
CA ASN A 162 19.79 19.58 8.52
C ASN A 162 18.36 20.15 8.32
N PHE A 163 17.30 19.36 8.57
CA PHE A 163 15.90 19.79 8.48
C PHE A 163 15.43 20.79 9.57
N LYS A 164 16.37 21.49 10.24
CA LYS A 164 16.10 22.67 11.09
C LYS A 164 15.36 23.81 10.37
N ARG A 165 15.26 23.77 9.03
CA ARG A 165 14.48 24.72 8.21
C ARG A 165 13.04 24.26 7.94
N ASN A 166 12.67 23.02 8.24
CA ASN A 166 11.31 22.50 8.03
C ASN A 166 10.44 22.76 9.28
N GLU A 167 9.62 23.81 9.23
CA GLU A 167 8.74 24.18 10.35
C GLU A 167 7.75 23.09 10.76
N SER A 168 7.23 22.32 9.79
CA SER A 168 6.26 21.25 10.07
C SER A 168 6.90 20.09 10.83
N LEU A 169 8.12 19.70 10.43
CA LEU A 169 8.91 18.70 11.14
C LEU A 169 9.36 19.21 12.52
N LEU A 170 9.80 20.48 12.63
CA LEU A 170 10.13 21.08 13.92
C LEU A 170 8.93 21.14 14.87
N LYS A 171 7.72 21.41 14.36
CA LYS A 171 6.47 21.37 15.13
C LYS A 171 6.18 19.95 15.62
N LEU A 172 6.34 18.95 14.75
CA LEU A 172 6.18 17.54 15.09
C LEU A 172 7.21 17.07 16.14
N ILE A 173 8.48 17.39 15.99
CA ILE A 173 9.54 17.09 16.98
C ILE A 173 9.26 17.79 18.32
N LYS A 174 8.77 19.04 18.30
CA LYS A 174 8.32 19.73 19.52
C LYS A 174 7.15 19.00 20.18
N THR A 175 6.17 18.52 19.44
CA THR A 175 5.09 17.66 19.99
C THR A 175 5.60 16.35 20.57
N LEU A 176 6.54 15.67 19.90
CA LEU A 176 7.07 14.37 20.30
C LEU A 176 8.00 14.43 21.54
N PHE A 177 8.81 15.48 21.66
CA PHE A 177 9.88 15.58 22.67
C PHE A 177 9.67 16.70 23.71
N HIS A 178 8.85 17.72 23.46
CA HIS A 178 8.66 18.87 24.39
C HIS A 178 7.30 18.86 25.12
N SER A 179 6.43 17.88 24.85
CA SER A 179 5.17 17.65 25.58
C SER A 179 5.39 17.48 27.09
N GLY A 180 6.46 16.78 27.48
CA GLY A 180 6.90 16.62 28.87
C GLY A 180 7.21 17.94 29.60
N THR A 181 7.67 18.97 28.88
CA THR A 181 8.10 20.24 29.49
C THR A 181 6.93 21.06 30.06
N LEU A 182 5.73 20.90 29.48
CA LEU A 182 4.48 21.44 30.02
C LEU A 182 3.85 20.50 31.06
N ALA A 183 4.08 19.19 30.95
CA ALA A 183 3.62 18.17 31.90
C ALA A 183 4.39 18.15 33.25
N ARG A 184 5.13 19.22 33.57
CA ARG A 184 6.06 19.41 34.73
C ARG A 184 5.53 19.15 36.15
N LYS A 185 4.30 18.63 36.30
CA LYS A 185 3.74 18.11 37.57
C LYS A 185 3.76 16.57 37.67
N SER A 186 4.27 15.85 36.66
CA SER A 186 4.59 14.43 36.76
C SER A 186 5.75 14.10 35.83
N ALA A 187 6.80 13.44 36.34
CA ALA A 187 8.04 13.20 35.60
C ALA A 187 7.88 12.18 34.45
N ASN A 188 6.92 11.26 34.57
CA ASN A 188 6.85 10.04 33.75
C ASN A 188 5.84 10.21 32.60
N GLY A 189 6.14 11.11 31.66
CA GLY A 189 5.45 11.23 30.38
C GLY A 189 6.12 10.36 29.30
N GLY A 190 5.34 9.77 28.40
CA GLY A 190 5.86 9.00 27.27
C GLY A 190 5.02 9.21 26.01
N THR A 191 5.67 9.08 24.84
CA THR A 191 5.03 9.24 23.53
C THR A 191 5.05 7.94 22.75
N ILE A 192 3.94 7.58 22.09
CA ILE A 192 3.84 6.45 21.16
C ILE A 192 3.61 6.97 19.74
N LEU A 193 4.45 6.55 18.81
CA LEU A 193 4.40 6.88 17.39
C LEU A 193 3.81 5.68 16.61
N LEU A 194 2.60 5.83 16.08
CA LEU A 194 1.85 4.74 15.42
C LEU A 194 1.42 5.13 14.00
N ASN A 195 2.03 4.55 12.98
CA ASN A 195 1.56 4.60 11.58
C ASN A 195 2.28 3.52 10.74
N THR A 196 1.87 3.33 9.48
CA THR A 196 2.36 2.29 8.56
C THR A 196 3.89 2.24 8.39
N SER A 197 4.44 1.11 7.96
CA SER A 197 5.88 1.02 7.70
C SER A 197 6.23 1.85 6.47
N GLY A 198 7.29 2.66 6.57
CA GLY A 198 7.71 3.61 5.54
C GLY A 198 7.09 5.02 5.66
N SER A 199 6.26 5.31 6.67
CA SER A 199 5.68 6.64 6.92
C SER A 199 6.65 7.68 7.54
N GLY A 200 7.96 7.47 7.47
CA GLY A 200 8.96 8.39 8.02
C GLY A 200 9.23 8.33 9.54
N LYS A 201 8.53 7.48 10.32
CA LYS A 201 8.66 7.38 11.80
C LYS A 201 10.11 7.47 12.30
N THR A 202 10.97 6.56 11.80
CA THR A 202 12.39 6.48 12.16
C THR A 202 13.15 7.78 11.82
N ARG A 203 12.92 8.37 10.64
CA ARG A 203 13.54 9.66 10.28
C ARG A 203 13.13 10.76 11.26
N THR A 204 11.84 10.84 11.63
CA THR A 204 11.34 11.84 12.58
C THR A 204 12.00 11.74 13.96
N VAL A 205 12.23 10.52 14.48
CA VAL A 205 12.90 10.35 15.78
C VAL A 205 14.41 10.58 15.72
N LEU A 206 15.07 10.16 14.64
CA LEU A 206 16.51 10.44 14.43
C LEU A 206 16.76 11.95 14.31
N GLU A 207 15.96 12.68 13.52
CA GLU A 207 16.00 14.16 13.44
C GLU A 207 15.74 14.81 14.81
N GLY A 208 14.82 14.26 15.62
CA GLY A 208 14.59 14.70 17.00
C GLY A 208 15.83 14.55 17.90
N LEU A 209 16.55 13.44 17.76
CA LEU A 209 17.80 13.18 18.49
C LEU A 209 19.00 13.98 17.96
N CYS A 210 18.98 14.44 16.70
CA CYS A 210 19.96 15.43 16.22
C CYS A 210 19.79 16.81 16.90
N LEU A 211 18.61 17.10 17.46
CA LEU A 211 18.35 18.32 18.23
C LEU A 211 18.54 18.13 19.75
N LEU A 212 18.34 16.90 20.27
CA LEU A 212 18.25 16.60 21.70
C LEU A 212 19.09 15.38 22.08
N TRP A 213 19.87 15.47 23.16
CA TRP A 213 20.63 14.31 23.66
C TRP A 213 19.70 13.16 24.04
N GLY A 214 20.01 11.96 23.55
CA GLY A 214 19.20 10.76 23.80
C GLY A 214 19.77 9.50 23.17
N LEU A 215 19.15 8.37 23.49
CA LEU A 215 19.53 7.03 23.08
C LEU A 215 18.54 6.51 22.01
N TYR A 216 19.06 5.87 20.97
CA TYR A 216 18.28 5.23 19.90
C TYR A 216 18.47 3.72 19.92
N PHE A 217 17.43 2.99 20.33
CA PHE A 217 17.37 1.54 20.30
C PHE A 217 16.42 1.08 19.19
N THR A 218 16.71 -0.05 18.55
CA THR A 218 15.72 -0.76 17.72
C THR A 218 15.46 -2.14 18.31
N CYS A 219 14.20 -2.60 18.30
CA CYS A 219 13.88 -3.99 18.61
C CYS A 219 14.22 -4.95 17.46
N GLN A 220 14.46 -4.43 16.25
CA GLN A 220 14.83 -5.20 15.06
C GLN A 220 15.69 -4.34 14.12
N VAL A 221 16.95 -4.74 13.93
CA VAL A 221 17.82 -4.24 12.86
C VAL A 221 17.22 -4.63 11.51
N ASP A 222 17.27 -3.72 10.53
CA ASP A 222 16.75 -3.94 9.18
C ASP A 222 17.74 -4.69 8.28
N THR A 223 17.35 -4.98 7.04
CA THR A 223 18.20 -5.64 6.04
C THR A 223 19.37 -4.79 5.56
N GLU A 224 19.40 -3.49 5.89
CA GLU A 224 20.46 -2.55 5.53
C GLU A 224 21.45 -2.33 6.69
N GLY A 225 21.24 -3.01 7.82
CA GLY A 225 22.11 -3.04 8.99
C GLY A 225 21.85 -1.93 10.00
N ARG A 226 20.74 -1.19 9.89
CA ARG A 226 20.51 0.02 10.69
C ARG A 226 20.17 -0.27 12.15
N GLY A 227 20.86 0.46 13.03
CA GLY A 227 20.76 0.35 14.48
C GLY A 227 21.69 -0.71 15.06
N SER A 228 22.07 -0.54 16.32
CA SER A 228 22.73 -1.61 17.08
C SER A 228 21.81 -2.82 17.24
N ILE A 229 22.42 -4.00 17.21
CA ILE A 229 21.77 -5.29 17.47
C ILE A 229 21.68 -5.59 18.98
N ASP A 230 22.14 -4.69 19.85
CA ASP A 230 22.21 -4.85 21.31
C ASP A 230 20.89 -5.28 21.96
N LEU A 231 19.81 -4.54 21.67
CA LEU A 231 18.47 -4.83 22.17
C LEU A 231 17.84 -6.05 21.48
N GLN A 232 18.02 -6.20 20.16
CA GLN A 232 17.49 -7.34 19.41
C GLN A 232 18.11 -8.67 19.87
N ARG A 233 19.44 -8.74 20.09
CA ARG A 233 20.10 -9.92 20.69
C ARG A 233 19.66 -10.13 22.13
N THR A 234 19.42 -9.06 22.90
CA THR A 234 18.92 -9.18 24.27
C THR A 234 17.56 -9.88 24.32
N ILE A 235 16.60 -9.42 23.51
CA ILE A 235 15.27 -10.04 23.40
C ILE A 235 15.40 -11.47 22.86
N ASN A 236 15.96 -11.64 21.67
CA ASN A 236 15.88 -12.92 20.94
C ASN A 236 16.80 -14.02 21.48
N THR A 237 17.94 -13.64 22.09
CA THR A 237 19.02 -14.59 22.45
C THR A 237 19.36 -14.59 23.93
N ARG A 238 19.47 -13.44 24.61
CA ARG A 238 19.95 -13.40 26.01
C ARG A 238 18.86 -13.78 26.99
N ILE A 239 17.69 -13.14 26.92
CA ILE A 239 16.56 -13.42 27.82
C ILE A 239 15.95 -14.79 27.49
N GLY A 240 15.64 -15.04 26.21
CA GLY A 240 15.01 -16.28 25.75
C GLY A 240 15.85 -17.57 25.84
N LYS A 241 17.08 -17.51 26.38
CA LYS A 241 17.95 -18.66 26.66
C LYS A 241 18.53 -18.66 28.09
N ASP A 242 18.15 -17.72 28.95
CA ASP A 242 18.57 -17.72 30.36
C ASP A 242 17.94 -18.96 31.04
N PRO A 243 18.69 -19.84 31.74
CA PRO A 243 18.14 -21.10 32.27
C PRO A 243 16.94 -20.92 33.20
N CYS A 244 16.88 -19.79 33.90
CA CYS A 244 15.80 -19.46 34.81
C CYS A 244 14.56 -18.85 34.13
N PHE A 245 14.61 -18.57 32.82
CA PHE A 245 13.53 -17.89 32.09
C PHE A 245 12.53 -18.87 31.47
N GLN A 246 11.27 -18.81 31.92
CA GLN A 246 10.20 -19.67 31.41
C GLN A 246 9.32 -18.91 30.41
N ARG A 247 9.14 -19.47 29.20
CA ARG A 247 8.43 -18.81 28.10
C ARG A 247 6.91 -18.77 28.23
N ASP A 248 6.34 -19.61 29.08
CA ASP A 248 4.89 -19.76 29.25
C ASP A 248 4.56 -19.99 30.74
N LEU A 249 3.79 -19.09 31.32
CA LEU A 249 3.36 -19.11 32.73
C LEU A 249 2.06 -19.91 32.95
N SER A 250 1.46 -20.51 31.91
CA SER A 250 0.23 -21.31 32.04
C SER A 250 0.45 -22.69 32.69
N ILE A 251 1.70 -23.09 32.90
CA ILE A 251 2.10 -24.41 33.40
C ILE A 251 2.46 -24.32 34.90
N GLY A 252 1.47 -24.25 35.78
CA GLY A 252 1.69 -24.29 37.24
C GLY A 252 0.49 -23.84 38.07
N THR A 253 0.68 -23.75 39.39
CA THR A 253 -0.26 -23.07 40.30
C THR A 253 -0.07 -21.55 40.26
N ASP A 254 -1.08 -20.78 40.69
CA ASP A 254 -1.00 -19.31 40.79
C ASP A 254 0.22 -18.80 41.59
N ALA A 255 0.68 -19.56 42.59
CA ALA A 255 1.84 -19.21 43.41
C ALA A 255 3.15 -19.41 42.64
N GLU A 256 3.26 -20.49 41.87
CA GLU A 256 4.41 -20.77 41.01
C GLU A 256 4.46 -19.78 39.84
N ALA A 257 3.33 -19.56 39.15
CA ALA A 257 3.21 -18.59 38.06
C ALA A 257 3.59 -17.16 38.48
N ARG A 258 3.26 -16.74 39.73
CA ARG A 258 3.72 -15.45 40.28
C ARG A 258 5.24 -15.42 40.48
N LYS A 259 5.81 -16.43 41.14
CA LYS A 259 7.26 -16.51 41.38
C LYS A 259 8.05 -16.56 40.08
N VAL A 260 7.57 -17.28 39.07
CA VAL A 260 8.20 -17.35 37.75
C VAL A 260 8.02 -16.03 36.99
N ASN A 261 6.85 -15.37 37.06
CA ASN A 261 6.67 -14.02 36.51
C ASN A 261 7.63 -12.98 37.15
N GLU A 262 7.85 -13.07 38.46
CA GLU A 262 8.83 -12.23 39.17
C GLU A 262 10.26 -12.54 38.70
N THR A 263 10.62 -13.83 38.61
CA THR A 263 11.94 -14.30 38.12
C THR A 263 12.19 -13.84 36.67
N ASN A 264 11.23 -14.05 35.77
CA ASN A 264 11.26 -13.58 34.39
C ASN A 264 11.38 -12.05 34.32
N GLY A 265 10.68 -11.33 35.20
CA GLY A 265 10.74 -9.87 35.31
C GLY A 265 12.12 -9.36 35.72
N ASP A 266 12.75 -9.99 36.72
CA ASP A 266 14.11 -9.64 37.15
C ASP A 266 15.18 -10.01 36.09
N ILE A 267 15.04 -11.15 35.40
CA ILE A 267 15.91 -11.50 34.26
C ILE A 267 15.79 -10.44 33.16
N ALA A 268 14.56 -10.17 32.69
CA ALA A 268 14.35 -9.24 31.59
C ALA A 268 14.76 -7.81 31.96
N GLY A 269 14.34 -7.33 33.14
CA GLY A 269 14.73 -6.02 33.67
C GLY A 269 16.25 -5.88 33.84
N GLY A 270 16.92 -6.94 34.32
CA GLY A 270 18.38 -7.00 34.42
C GLY A 270 19.08 -6.85 33.06
N ARG A 271 18.68 -7.64 32.05
CA ARG A 271 19.28 -7.56 30.70
C ARG A 271 19.00 -6.24 29.99
N PHE A 272 17.83 -5.65 30.19
CA PHE A 272 17.52 -4.32 29.62
C PHE A 272 18.27 -3.20 30.34
N ALA A 273 18.47 -3.28 31.65
CA ALA A 273 19.34 -2.36 32.38
C ALA A 273 20.82 -2.51 31.97
N GLU A 274 21.29 -3.71 31.62
CA GLU A 274 22.64 -3.94 31.05
C GLU A 274 22.81 -3.23 29.70
N VAL A 275 21.82 -3.35 28.79
CA VAL A 275 21.77 -2.61 27.51
C VAL A 275 21.76 -1.09 27.73
N LEU A 276 20.95 -0.60 28.68
CA LEU A 276 20.88 0.84 29.00
C LEU A 276 22.21 1.36 29.57
N LEU A 277 22.82 0.62 30.51
CA LEU A 277 24.10 0.99 31.12
C LEU A 277 25.23 1.06 30.09
N ALA A 278 25.35 0.06 29.20
CA ALA A 278 26.36 0.08 28.13
C ALA A 278 26.26 1.36 27.28
N ARG A 279 25.04 1.76 26.91
CA ARG A 279 24.76 2.98 26.13
C ARG A 279 25.03 4.26 26.90
N LEU A 280 24.68 4.32 28.19
CA LEU A 280 24.97 5.45 29.06
C LEU A 280 26.47 5.65 29.28
N CYS A 281 27.23 4.56 29.50
CA CYS A 281 28.69 4.61 29.60
C CYS A 281 29.35 5.11 28.30
N ILE A 282 28.93 4.59 27.14
CA ILE A 282 29.47 5.01 25.84
C ILE A 282 29.06 6.46 25.51
N LEU A 283 27.84 6.91 25.88
CA LEU A 283 27.42 8.32 25.72
C LEU A 283 28.22 9.25 26.65
N GLU A 284 28.39 8.90 27.92
CA GLU A 284 29.19 9.69 28.87
C GLU A 284 30.63 9.84 28.36
N PHE A 285 31.20 8.74 27.84
CA PHE A 285 32.53 8.72 27.26
C PHE A 285 32.62 9.52 25.95
N PHE A 286 31.66 9.36 25.05
CA PHE A 286 31.55 10.15 23.82
C PHE A 286 31.50 11.65 24.12
N CYS A 287 30.68 12.08 25.09
CA CYS A 287 30.61 13.47 25.54
C CYS A 287 31.95 13.98 26.11
N LYS A 288 32.67 13.14 26.87
CA LYS A 288 34.02 13.46 27.39
C LYS A 288 35.05 13.61 26.26
N VAL A 289 35.08 12.69 25.30
CA VAL A 289 35.98 12.78 24.14
C VAL A 289 35.64 13.99 23.28
N ALA A 290 34.37 14.16 22.89
CA ALA A 290 33.89 15.30 22.10
C ALA A 290 34.23 16.67 22.72
N ARG A 291 34.09 16.81 24.04
CA ARG A 291 34.50 18.02 24.78
C ARG A 291 36.01 18.22 24.75
N ASN A 292 36.81 17.16 24.84
CA ASN A 292 38.27 17.28 24.80
C ASN A 292 38.79 17.64 23.40
N GLU A 293 38.18 17.11 22.33
CA GLU A 293 38.56 17.41 20.94
C GLU A 293 38.10 18.81 20.49
N SER A 294 36.87 19.20 20.83
CA SER A 294 36.23 20.44 20.32
C SER A 294 36.16 21.58 21.34
N GLY A 295 36.67 21.39 22.56
CA GLY A 295 36.56 22.30 23.70
C GLY A 295 35.14 22.44 24.30
N ARG A 296 34.10 22.25 23.49
CA ARG A 296 32.68 22.28 23.87
C ARG A 296 31.85 21.31 23.05
N LEU A 297 30.73 20.89 23.62
CA LEU A 297 29.69 20.16 22.89
C LEU A 297 28.88 21.11 22.00
N THR A 298 28.35 20.56 20.90
CA THR A 298 27.59 21.30 19.87
C THR A 298 26.47 20.40 19.31
N ASP A 299 25.59 20.94 18.49
CA ASP A 299 24.57 20.14 17.80
C ASP A 299 25.19 19.12 16.83
N GLU A 300 26.35 19.40 16.24
CA GLU A 300 27.02 18.42 15.36
C GLU A 300 27.44 17.18 16.15
N HIS A 301 27.90 17.32 17.39
CA HIS A 301 28.18 16.18 18.25
C HIS A 301 26.93 15.34 18.57
N LYS A 302 25.72 15.94 18.58
CA LYS A 302 24.46 15.17 18.68
C LYS A 302 24.19 14.39 17.40
N LYS A 303 24.41 14.99 16.24
CA LYS A 303 24.29 14.34 14.92
C LYS A 303 25.29 13.18 14.75
N LEU A 304 26.55 13.39 15.10
CA LEU A 304 27.57 12.33 15.19
C LEU A 304 27.13 11.19 16.13
N TRP A 305 26.58 11.53 17.31
CA TRP A 305 26.04 10.56 18.26
C TRP A 305 24.81 9.78 17.73
N VAL A 306 23.95 10.42 16.92
CA VAL A 306 22.85 9.72 16.24
C VAL A 306 23.37 8.79 15.16
N PHE A 307 24.32 9.22 14.32
CA PHE A 307 24.96 8.37 13.31
C PHE A 307 25.61 7.13 13.94
N LEU A 308 26.35 7.30 15.04
CA LEU A 308 26.99 6.19 15.74
C LEU A 308 25.97 5.14 16.25
N GLN A 309 24.77 5.56 16.66
CA GLN A 309 23.72 4.63 17.11
C GLN A 309 22.89 4.04 15.97
N ALA A 310 22.73 4.78 14.87
CA ALA A 310 21.95 4.37 13.70
C ALA A 310 22.74 3.50 12.72
N GLN A 311 24.08 3.59 12.72
CA GLN A 311 24.98 2.77 11.91
C GLN A 311 26.28 2.47 12.69
N PRO A 312 26.27 1.63 13.75
CA PRO A 312 27.45 1.42 14.61
C PRO A 312 28.69 0.88 13.88
N SER A 313 28.50 0.24 12.71
CA SER A 313 29.57 -0.22 11.83
C SER A 313 30.43 0.89 11.23
N CYS A 314 30.06 2.18 11.39
CA CYS A 314 30.92 3.31 11.04
C CYS A 314 32.25 3.32 11.81
N ILE A 315 32.36 2.58 12.92
CA ILE A 315 33.61 2.30 13.62
C ILE A 315 34.10 0.90 13.20
N GLU A 316 34.54 0.79 11.95
CA GLU A 316 34.82 -0.47 11.24
C GLU A 316 35.71 -1.46 12.01
N GLN A 317 36.69 -0.94 12.76
CA GLN A 317 37.66 -1.75 13.52
C GLN A 317 37.08 -2.42 14.79
N GLN A 318 35.93 -1.97 15.27
CA GLN A 318 35.33 -2.43 16.54
C GLN A 318 33.93 -3.04 16.38
N GLY A 319 33.26 -2.80 15.24
CA GLY A 319 31.91 -3.28 14.97
C GLY A 319 30.86 -2.61 15.88
N ASP A 320 29.84 -3.36 16.28
CA ASP A 320 28.75 -2.84 17.12
C ASP A 320 29.20 -2.65 18.58
N ILE A 321 29.75 -1.46 18.86
CA ILE A 321 30.36 -1.14 20.16
C ILE A 321 29.39 -1.24 21.35
N PHE A 322 28.10 -0.98 21.12
CA PHE A 322 27.09 -1.07 22.16
C PHE A 322 26.79 -2.53 22.50
N ASN A 323 26.65 -3.36 21.46
CA ASN A 323 26.45 -4.79 21.64
C ASN A 323 27.67 -5.46 22.31
N VAL A 324 28.90 -5.09 21.92
CA VAL A 324 30.13 -5.64 22.50
C VAL A 324 30.25 -5.27 23.98
N LEU A 325 30.03 -4.01 24.37
CA LEU A 325 30.04 -3.65 25.80
C LEU A 325 28.93 -4.39 26.55
N THR A 326 27.71 -4.43 26.01
CA THR A 326 26.58 -5.17 26.60
C THR A 326 26.96 -6.63 26.88
N GLU A 327 27.62 -7.31 25.94
CA GLU A 327 28.04 -8.71 26.07
C GLU A 327 29.12 -8.90 27.15
N ARG A 328 30.04 -7.94 27.33
CA ARG A 328 31.05 -7.99 28.40
C ARG A 328 30.48 -7.71 29.80
N ILE A 329 29.34 -7.01 29.91
CA ILE A 329 28.71 -6.63 31.18
C ILE A 329 27.45 -7.45 31.54
N ILE A 330 27.27 -8.61 30.91
CA ILE A 330 26.20 -9.55 31.27
C ILE A 330 26.39 -10.03 32.71
N GLY A 331 25.38 -9.81 33.56
CA GLY A 331 25.36 -10.33 34.93
C GLY A 331 25.92 -9.41 36.00
N ILE A 332 26.07 -8.09 35.77
CA ILE A 332 26.36 -7.14 36.85
C ILE A 332 25.30 -7.28 37.96
N ASP A 333 25.75 -7.17 39.21
CA ASP A 333 24.88 -7.04 40.38
C ASP A 333 23.76 -5.98 40.22
N LYS A 334 22.61 -6.22 40.86
CA LYS A 334 21.41 -5.38 40.72
C LYS A 334 21.58 -4.00 41.35
N GLU A 335 22.27 -3.90 42.48
CA GLU A 335 22.48 -2.66 43.21
C GLU A 335 23.57 -1.82 42.50
N HIS A 336 24.71 -2.45 42.16
CA HIS A 336 25.79 -1.77 41.42
C HIS A 336 25.36 -1.27 40.03
N ARG A 337 24.62 -2.09 39.27
CA ARG A 337 24.09 -1.67 37.95
C ARG A 337 23.16 -0.46 38.06
N THR A 338 22.35 -0.38 39.11
CA THR A 338 21.45 0.77 39.34
C THR A 338 22.27 2.00 39.71
N ALA A 339 23.21 1.88 40.66
CA ALA A 339 24.09 2.98 41.06
C ALA A 339 24.90 3.55 39.89
N LEU A 340 25.43 2.69 39.00
CA LEU A 340 26.12 3.13 37.78
C LEU A 340 25.18 3.86 36.81
N ILE A 341 23.95 3.36 36.58
CA ILE A 341 22.96 4.02 35.73
C ILE A 341 22.66 5.44 36.26
N ASP A 342 22.41 5.58 37.56
CA ASP A 342 22.17 6.87 38.19
C ASP A 342 23.40 7.78 38.13
N GLU A 343 24.62 7.26 38.34
CA GLU A 343 25.87 8.01 38.17
C GLU A 343 25.99 8.58 36.74
N LYS A 344 25.76 7.76 35.71
CA LYS A 344 25.89 8.19 34.31
C LYS A 344 24.80 9.19 33.91
N ILE A 345 23.57 9.02 34.38
CA ILE A 345 22.49 9.99 34.13
C ILE A 345 22.82 11.34 34.79
N ASN A 346 23.26 11.34 36.05
CA ASN A 346 23.65 12.57 36.75
C ASN A 346 24.88 13.25 36.10
N GLY A 347 25.90 12.48 35.73
CA GLY A 347 27.08 12.96 35.00
C GLY A 347 26.72 13.59 33.66
N LEU A 348 25.84 12.97 32.88
CA LEU A 348 25.34 13.51 31.61
C LEU A 348 24.51 14.79 31.81
N SER A 349 23.63 14.82 32.81
CA SER A 349 22.85 16.03 33.15
C SER A 349 23.76 17.20 33.54
N ALA A 350 24.82 16.96 34.32
CA ALA A 350 25.80 17.97 34.68
C ALA A 350 26.69 18.41 33.50
N MET A 351 26.96 17.54 32.53
CA MET A 351 27.79 17.86 31.38
C MET A 351 27.06 18.62 30.26
N ASN A 352 25.76 18.35 30.05
CA ASN A 352 25.08 18.71 28.80
C ASN A 352 24.06 19.85 28.94
N ASP A 353 23.85 20.38 30.14
CA ASP A 353 22.80 21.36 30.51
C ASP A 353 21.35 20.86 30.23
N THR A 354 21.21 19.59 29.83
CA THR A 354 19.94 18.94 29.52
C THR A 354 19.31 18.34 30.76
N LYS A 355 18.13 18.87 31.12
CA LYS A 355 17.30 18.39 32.24
C LYS A 355 16.48 17.13 31.92
N THR A 356 16.70 16.53 30.75
CA THR A 356 15.98 15.35 30.25
C THR A 356 16.85 14.61 29.23
N LEU A 357 16.96 13.30 29.36
CA LEU A 357 17.52 12.40 28.35
C LEU A 357 16.37 11.65 27.67
N PHE A 358 16.38 11.54 26.35
CA PHE A 358 15.32 10.85 25.62
C PHE A 358 15.76 9.43 25.26
N CYS A 359 14.91 8.43 25.44
CA CYS A 359 15.15 7.06 24.99
C CYS A 359 14.11 6.69 23.93
N VAL A 360 14.55 6.50 22.69
CA VAL A 360 13.72 6.05 21.57
C VAL A 360 13.85 4.54 21.44
N VAL A 361 12.72 3.83 21.42
CA VAL A 361 12.65 2.39 21.11
C VAL A 361 11.88 2.22 19.81
N ASP A 362 12.60 1.89 18.74
CA ASP A 362 12.08 1.76 17.38
C ASP A 362 11.62 0.33 17.03
N GLU A 363 10.64 0.26 16.12
CA GLU A 363 9.90 -0.94 15.71
C GLU A 363 9.46 -1.83 16.90
N ALA A 364 9.01 -1.18 17.98
CA ALA A 364 8.67 -1.78 19.27
C ALA A 364 7.50 -2.78 19.23
N GLN A 365 6.81 -2.96 18.10
CA GLN A 365 5.89 -4.10 17.93
C GLN A 365 6.59 -5.45 18.13
N VAL A 366 7.91 -5.55 17.85
CA VAL A 366 8.67 -6.79 18.01
C VAL A 366 8.75 -7.16 19.49
N ALA A 367 9.05 -6.19 20.37
CA ALA A 367 8.94 -6.38 21.82
C ALA A 367 7.48 -6.56 22.29
N ALA A 368 6.49 -6.03 21.57
CA ALA A 368 5.06 -6.18 21.90
C ALA A 368 4.44 -7.51 21.48
N THR A 369 5.12 -8.31 20.65
CA THR A 369 4.70 -9.67 20.25
C THR A 369 5.64 -10.76 20.76
N SER A 370 6.85 -10.42 21.20
CA SER A 370 7.80 -11.35 21.80
C SER A 370 7.39 -11.78 23.22
N PHE A 371 7.54 -13.08 23.49
CA PHE A 371 7.27 -13.73 24.78
C PHE A 371 5.87 -13.48 25.37
N MET A 372 4.85 -13.42 24.51
CA MET A 372 3.44 -13.42 24.89
C MET A 372 3.11 -14.70 25.68
N GLY A 373 3.01 -14.59 27.01
CA GLY A 373 2.80 -15.71 27.94
C GLY A 373 3.85 -15.82 29.04
N ALA A 374 5.05 -15.26 28.85
CA ALA A 374 6.14 -15.27 29.84
C ALA A 374 5.98 -14.23 30.97
N PHE A 375 5.01 -13.32 30.85
CA PHE A 375 4.74 -12.27 31.84
C PHE A 375 3.22 -12.14 32.05
N MET A 376 2.81 -11.83 33.28
CA MET A 376 1.41 -11.69 33.69
C MET A 376 1.18 -10.44 34.55
N THR A 377 -0.08 -10.00 34.67
CA THR A 377 -0.48 -9.00 35.69
C THR A 377 -0.41 -9.57 37.11
N SER A 378 0.05 -8.74 38.05
CA SER A 378 0.05 -9.04 39.48
C SER A 378 -1.29 -8.72 40.18
N ASP A 379 -2.31 -8.32 39.41
CA ASP A 379 -3.66 -8.05 39.91
C ASP A 379 -4.40 -9.38 40.13
N SER A 380 -4.80 -9.64 41.37
CA SER A 380 -5.47 -10.87 41.80
C SER A 380 -6.87 -11.06 41.23
N SER A 381 -7.47 -10.04 40.60
CA SER A 381 -8.80 -10.13 39.99
C SER A 381 -8.77 -10.64 38.54
N LYS A 382 -7.69 -10.39 37.79
CA LYS A 382 -7.53 -10.80 36.38
C LYS A 382 -6.07 -11.02 36.00
N THR A 383 -5.68 -12.29 35.90
CA THR A 383 -4.41 -12.72 35.30
C THR A 383 -4.46 -12.50 33.79
N THR A 384 -3.70 -11.55 33.27
CA THR A 384 -3.62 -11.21 31.83
C THR A 384 -2.18 -11.32 31.37
N ALA A 385 -1.95 -12.04 30.27
CA ALA A 385 -0.62 -12.18 29.67
C ALA A 385 -0.13 -10.81 29.14
N ARG A 386 1.17 -10.55 29.29
CA ARG A 386 1.83 -9.31 28.90
C ARG A 386 3.06 -9.58 28.02
N PRO A 387 3.38 -8.69 27.07
CA PRO A 387 4.56 -8.81 26.24
C PRO A 387 5.82 -8.32 26.97
N ILE A 388 6.99 -8.73 26.47
CA ILE A 388 8.29 -8.31 27.02
C ILE A 388 8.53 -6.79 26.93
N LEU A 389 7.84 -6.08 26.01
CA LEU A 389 7.79 -4.61 25.98
C LEU A 389 7.42 -3.99 27.34
N ARG A 390 6.70 -4.72 28.21
CA ARG A 390 6.44 -4.24 29.58
C ARG A 390 7.75 -4.03 30.33
N GLU A 391 8.56 -5.07 30.48
CA GLU A 391 9.77 -5.01 31.30
C GLU A 391 10.86 -4.14 30.65
N LEU A 392 10.88 -4.03 29.32
CA LEU A 392 11.70 -3.04 28.60
C LEU A 392 11.32 -1.60 28.99
N ALA A 393 10.02 -1.27 28.96
CA ALA A 393 9.54 0.03 29.39
C ALA A 393 9.79 0.28 30.89
N ARG A 394 9.74 -0.74 31.75
CA ARG A 394 10.11 -0.63 33.18
C ARG A 394 11.59 -0.33 33.38
N ALA A 395 12.47 -1.07 32.69
CA ALA A 395 13.91 -0.92 32.83
C ALA A 395 14.43 0.43 32.31
N PHE A 396 13.76 1.02 31.31
CA PHE A 396 14.13 2.33 30.78
C PHE A 396 13.45 3.49 31.51
N ALA A 397 12.28 3.29 32.13
CA ALA A 397 11.62 4.27 32.99
C ALA A 397 12.03 4.09 34.46
N VAL A 398 13.33 4.21 34.73
CA VAL A 398 13.90 4.17 36.09
C VAL A 398 13.28 5.30 36.91
N GLN A 399 12.75 4.96 38.09
CA GLN A 399 11.98 5.91 38.92
C GLN A 399 12.85 7.10 39.34
N ASP A 400 12.23 8.29 39.37
CA ASP A 400 12.84 9.59 39.66
C ASP A 400 14.00 10.03 38.74
N THR A 401 14.35 9.26 37.70
CA THR A 401 15.32 9.69 36.69
C THR A 401 14.71 10.63 35.62
N PRO A 402 15.48 11.56 35.05
CA PRO A 402 15.04 12.44 33.97
C PRO A 402 15.00 11.75 32.58
N ILE A 403 14.55 10.50 32.48
CA ILE A 403 14.44 9.76 31.21
C ILE A 403 13.01 9.81 30.65
N THR A 404 12.86 10.31 29.42
CA THR A 404 11.59 10.26 28.65
C THR A 404 11.64 9.13 27.63
N VAL A 405 10.75 8.13 27.75
CA VAL A 405 10.68 6.99 26.82
C VAL A 405 9.68 7.26 25.68
N ASN A 406 10.17 7.20 24.44
CA ASN A 406 9.39 7.31 23.21
C ASN A 406 9.39 5.98 22.46
N LEU A 407 8.22 5.38 22.24
CA LEU A 407 8.08 4.14 21.48
C LEU A 407 7.64 4.45 20.05
N THR A 408 8.29 3.88 19.04
CA THR A 408 7.77 3.84 17.66
C THR A 408 7.40 2.43 17.26
N GLY A 409 6.38 2.28 16.42
CA GLY A 409 6.10 1.01 15.79
C GLY A 409 5.02 1.08 14.72
N THR A 410 5.08 0.13 13.82
CA THR A 410 4.09 -0.07 12.76
C THR A 410 2.82 -0.76 13.29
N ALA A 411 2.93 -1.54 14.37
CA ALA A 411 1.95 -2.55 14.74
C ALA A 411 1.77 -2.76 16.27
N ILE A 412 2.10 -1.77 17.09
CA ILE A 412 1.91 -1.87 18.55
C ILE A 412 0.43 -1.66 18.92
N ASN A 413 -0.30 -2.74 19.23
CA ASN A 413 -1.70 -2.66 19.64
C ASN A 413 -1.84 -1.73 20.85
N LYS A 414 -2.62 -0.64 20.70
CA LYS A 414 -2.71 0.41 21.72
C LYS A 414 -3.21 -0.11 23.07
N THR A 415 -4.09 -1.12 23.15
CA THR A 415 -4.51 -1.65 24.47
C THR A 415 -3.35 -2.32 25.19
N LEU A 416 -2.51 -3.09 24.49
CA LEU A 416 -1.30 -3.68 25.07
C LEU A 416 -0.32 -2.61 25.55
N VAL A 417 -0.09 -1.53 24.79
CA VAL A 417 0.84 -0.46 25.21
C VAL A 417 0.26 0.41 26.33
N LEU A 418 -1.03 0.74 26.29
CA LEU A 418 -1.69 1.44 27.39
C LEU A 418 -1.64 0.61 28.68
N ASP A 419 -1.92 -0.68 28.62
CA ASP A 419 -1.86 -1.57 29.78
C ASP A 419 -0.41 -1.75 30.31
N VAL A 420 0.59 -1.75 29.41
CA VAL A 420 2.01 -1.69 29.78
C VAL A 420 2.32 -0.42 30.58
N MET A 421 2.03 0.75 30.00
CA MET A 421 2.44 2.04 30.57
C MET A 421 1.62 2.43 31.81
N THR A 422 0.30 2.19 31.80
CA THR A 422 -0.57 2.49 32.96
C THR A 422 -0.29 1.60 34.18
N SER A 423 0.50 0.54 34.05
CA SER A 423 0.85 -0.37 35.16
C SER A 423 1.82 0.27 36.18
N ASN A 424 1.25 1.12 37.05
CA ASN A 424 1.87 1.83 38.18
C ASN A 424 2.98 2.86 37.87
N ILE A 425 3.73 2.71 36.78
CA ILE A 425 4.97 3.47 36.52
C ILE A 425 4.72 4.81 35.83
N PHE A 426 3.79 4.87 34.86
CA PHE A 426 3.40 6.11 34.19
C PHE A 426 2.07 6.63 34.75
N LYS A 427 1.99 6.85 36.07
CA LYS A 427 0.83 7.46 36.76
C LYS A 427 0.69 8.98 36.49
N GLY A 428 1.23 9.47 35.38
CA GLY A 428 1.22 10.86 34.94
C GLY A 428 0.05 11.21 34.01
N PRO A 429 -0.04 12.48 33.57
CA PRO A 429 -1.14 13.01 32.76
C PRO A 429 -1.02 12.61 31.28
N GLY A 430 -1.26 11.33 31.00
CA GLY A 430 -1.55 10.82 29.65
C GLY A 430 -0.33 10.48 28.78
N ILE A 431 -0.37 9.27 28.20
CA ILE A 431 0.57 8.84 27.18
C ILE A 431 0.17 9.50 25.85
N THR A 432 1.05 10.33 25.28
CA THR A 432 0.73 11.03 24.02
C THR A 432 0.82 10.04 22.87
N THR A 433 -0.25 9.92 22.07
CA THR A 433 -0.24 9.09 20.85
C THR A 433 -0.15 10.02 19.65
N VAL A 434 0.89 9.86 18.82
CA VAL A 434 1.07 10.61 17.57
C VAL A 434 0.96 9.64 16.40
N THR A 435 0.03 9.92 15.50
CA THR A 435 -0.27 9.08 14.34
C THR A 435 0.15 9.69 13.01
N HIS A 436 0.30 11.02 12.93
CA HIS A 436 0.68 11.71 11.70
C HIS A 436 2.17 12.08 11.69
N PHE A 437 2.84 11.76 10.59
CA PHE A 437 4.28 11.97 10.37
C PHE A 437 4.58 12.76 9.08
N GLY A 438 3.54 13.22 8.39
CA GLY A 438 3.62 13.67 7.01
C GLY A 438 3.52 12.51 6.01
N ALA A 439 3.33 12.88 4.75
CA ALA A 439 3.31 12.01 3.58
C ALA A 439 3.47 12.86 2.31
N PHE A 440 3.84 12.23 1.19
CA PHE A 440 3.71 12.82 -0.15
C PHE A 440 2.25 12.76 -0.62
N ASP A 441 1.41 13.57 0.02
CA ASP A 441 0.01 13.80 -0.36
C ASP A 441 -0.17 14.90 -1.42
N VAL A 442 0.86 15.74 -1.55
CA VAL A 442 0.93 16.94 -2.38
C VAL A 442 2.10 16.78 -3.36
N ALA A 443 1.82 16.83 -4.66
CA ALA A 443 2.79 16.53 -5.72
C ALA A 443 4.02 17.43 -5.65
N GLU A 444 3.82 18.71 -5.39
CA GLU A 444 4.86 19.74 -5.28
C GLU A 444 5.89 19.39 -4.19
N GLN A 445 5.46 18.79 -3.08
CA GLN A 445 6.35 18.38 -1.99
C GLN A 445 7.19 17.15 -2.37
N GLN A 446 6.59 16.21 -3.11
CA GLN A 446 7.25 15.02 -3.63
C GLN A 446 8.28 15.37 -4.70
N ILE A 447 7.94 16.28 -5.61
CA ILE A 447 8.82 16.80 -6.66
C ILE A 447 9.95 17.62 -6.03
N THR A 448 9.66 18.45 -5.02
CA THR A 448 10.68 19.21 -4.27
C THR A 448 11.66 18.29 -3.54
N TYR A 449 11.22 17.12 -3.07
CA TYR A 449 12.11 16.08 -2.55
C TYR A 449 12.97 15.47 -3.67
N MET A 450 12.36 14.98 -4.76
CA MET A 450 13.11 14.36 -5.87
C MET A 450 14.15 15.29 -6.50
N LYS A 451 13.84 16.58 -6.65
CA LYS A 451 14.75 17.58 -7.25
C LYS A 451 16.04 17.83 -6.45
N GLN A 452 16.11 17.43 -5.18
CA GLN A 452 17.35 17.49 -4.39
C GLN A 452 18.41 16.48 -4.84
N PHE A 453 17.99 15.47 -5.62
CA PHE A 453 18.81 14.34 -6.07
C PHE A 453 19.04 14.34 -7.59
N LEU A 454 18.73 15.44 -8.30
CA LEU A 454 18.72 15.50 -9.76
C LEU A 454 19.54 16.69 -10.28
N PRO A 455 20.35 16.51 -11.33
CA PRO A 455 20.94 17.65 -12.06
C PRO A 455 19.83 18.57 -12.59
N THR A 456 20.02 19.89 -12.51
CA THR A 456 19.02 20.87 -12.97
C THR A 456 18.57 20.60 -14.41
N GLN A 457 19.50 20.23 -15.28
CA GLN A 457 19.24 19.92 -16.70
C GLN A 457 18.34 18.68 -16.88
N LEU A 458 18.43 17.70 -15.98
CA LEU A 458 17.47 16.59 -15.95
C LEU A 458 16.16 17.05 -15.33
N ALA A 459 16.18 17.73 -14.18
CA ALA A 459 15.00 18.19 -13.44
C ALA A 459 14.11 19.22 -14.17
N GLU A 460 14.59 19.80 -15.27
CA GLU A 460 13.87 20.71 -16.17
C GLU A 460 13.55 20.07 -17.54
N SER A 461 14.01 18.83 -17.79
CA SER A 461 13.74 18.12 -19.04
C SER A 461 12.30 17.61 -19.12
N VAL A 462 11.75 17.58 -20.34
CA VAL A 462 10.36 17.11 -20.60
C VAL A 462 10.14 15.69 -20.09
N ALA A 463 11.12 14.80 -20.22
CA ALA A 463 11.06 13.43 -19.70
C ALA A 463 10.91 13.40 -18.17
N PHE A 464 11.66 14.22 -17.43
CA PHE A 464 11.51 14.29 -15.99
C PHE A 464 10.24 15.03 -15.54
N CYS A 465 9.76 16.03 -16.27
CA CYS A 465 8.43 16.62 -16.02
C CYS A 465 7.32 15.56 -16.11
N LYS A 466 7.36 14.71 -17.15
CA LYS A 466 6.48 13.54 -17.25
C LYS A 466 6.71 12.56 -16.10
N LEU A 467 7.96 12.27 -15.75
CA LEU A 467 8.29 11.33 -14.67
C LEU A 467 7.75 11.81 -13.32
N PHE A 468 7.89 13.10 -13.01
CA PHE A 468 7.35 13.72 -11.81
C PHE A 468 5.83 13.51 -11.72
N LYS A 469 5.08 13.75 -12.82
CA LYS A 469 3.64 13.47 -12.87
C LYS A 469 3.32 11.99 -12.65
N ARG A 470 4.09 11.06 -13.26
CA ARG A 470 3.92 9.61 -13.04
C ARG A 470 4.25 9.20 -11.59
N VAL A 471 5.31 9.71 -10.99
CA VAL A 471 5.69 9.43 -9.59
C VAL A 471 4.68 10.02 -8.61
N SER A 472 4.16 11.22 -8.87
CA SER A 472 3.08 11.83 -8.08
C SER A 472 1.72 11.13 -8.23
N TYR A 473 1.51 10.40 -9.33
CA TYR A 473 0.34 9.55 -9.50
C TYR A 473 0.51 8.17 -8.83
N TRP A 474 1.62 7.45 -9.07
CA TRP A 474 1.80 6.06 -8.64
C TRP A 474 2.43 5.90 -7.24
N LEU A 475 3.33 6.80 -6.82
CA LEU A 475 4.10 6.67 -5.56
C LEU A 475 3.60 7.61 -4.45
N LYS A 476 2.38 8.15 -4.62
CA LYS A 476 1.70 9.01 -3.64
C LYS A 476 1.56 8.31 -2.29
N GLY A 477 1.64 9.07 -1.20
CA GLY A 477 1.47 8.57 0.17
C GLY A 477 2.78 8.52 0.95
N ARG A 478 3.06 7.39 1.61
CA ARG A 478 4.21 7.28 2.53
C ARG A 478 5.56 7.55 1.86
N TYR A 479 6.44 8.22 2.59
CA TYR A 479 7.74 8.67 2.10
C TYR A 479 8.61 7.56 1.48
N ARG A 480 8.56 6.32 2.00
CA ARG A 480 9.38 5.20 1.50
C ARG A 480 9.12 4.86 0.03
N PHE A 481 7.91 5.03 -0.52
CA PHE A 481 7.66 4.70 -1.93
C PHE A 481 8.53 5.54 -2.87
N THR A 482 8.53 6.86 -2.70
CA THR A 482 9.41 7.75 -3.47
C THR A 482 10.88 7.57 -3.10
N ALA A 483 11.22 7.36 -1.81
CA ALA A 483 12.62 7.23 -1.39
C ALA A 483 13.29 5.96 -1.94
N ALA A 484 12.59 4.81 -1.95
CA ALA A 484 13.10 3.57 -2.53
C ALA A 484 13.20 3.65 -4.07
N TYR A 485 12.20 4.24 -4.74
CA TYR A 485 12.29 4.52 -6.17
C TYR A 485 13.49 5.45 -6.50
N MET A 486 13.74 6.49 -5.69
CA MET A 486 14.88 7.38 -5.87
C MET A 486 16.22 6.67 -5.61
N LYS A 487 16.30 5.78 -4.62
CA LYS A 487 17.48 4.93 -4.36
C LYS A 487 17.84 4.10 -5.59
N ASP A 488 16.87 3.40 -6.18
CA ASP A 488 17.09 2.61 -7.40
C ASP A 488 17.46 3.51 -8.62
N LEU A 489 16.89 4.73 -8.69
CA LEU A 489 17.17 5.69 -9.76
C LEU A 489 18.60 6.26 -9.68
N LEU A 490 19.12 6.43 -8.47
CA LEU A 490 20.50 6.83 -8.21
C LEU A 490 21.47 5.70 -8.58
N CYS A 491 21.16 4.46 -8.18
CA CYS A 491 21.94 3.26 -8.54
C CYS A 491 22.03 3.02 -10.06
N THR A 492 21.08 3.53 -10.84
CA THR A 492 21.04 3.38 -12.31
C THR A 492 21.57 4.61 -13.07
N GLY A 493 22.15 5.60 -12.40
CA GLY A 493 22.67 6.81 -13.06
C GLY A 493 21.59 7.58 -13.82
N PHE A 494 20.37 7.60 -13.29
CA PHE A 494 19.17 8.16 -13.92
C PHE A 494 18.73 7.52 -15.26
N GLN A 495 19.29 6.35 -15.64
CA GLN A 495 18.96 5.69 -16.90
C GLN A 495 17.52 5.16 -16.92
N ARG A 496 16.86 5.27 -18.09
CA ARG A 496 15.56 4.64 -18.40
C ARG A 496 14.48 4.81 -17.29
N PRO A 497 14.28 6.03 -16.74
CA PRO A 497 13.54 6.23 -15.49
C PRO A 497 12.07 5.77 -15.57
N HIS A 498 11.41 6.00 -16.71
CA HIS A 498 10.02 5.58 -16.95
C HIS A 498 9.84 4.05 -16.88
N ARG A 499 10.81 3.30 -17.40
CA ARG A 499 10.83 1.82 -17.37
C ARG A 499 11.18 1.31 -15.98
N MET A 500 12.13 1.94 -15.29
CA MET A 500 12.45 1.59 -13.91
C MET A 500 11.27 1.85 -12.96
N LEU A 501 10.47 2.90 -13.20
CA LEU A 501 9.21 3.13 -12.49
C LEU A 501 8.18 2.03 -12.76
N ASN A 502 8.07 1.54 -14.00
CA ASN A 502 7.20 0.41 -14.33
C ASN A 502 7.59 -0.86 -13.55
N GLU A 503 8.89 -1.19 -13.52
CA GLU A 503 9.41 -2.33 -12.77
C GLU A 503 9.23 -2.15 -11.26
N PHE A 504 9.47 -0.97 -10.72
CA PHE A 504 9.24 -0.65 -9.31
C PHE A 504 7.76 -0.84 -8.91
N ILE A 505 6.82 -0.41 -9.75
CA ILE A 505 5.38 -0.61 -9.51
C ILE A 505 5.01 -2.10 -9.62
N ARG A 506 5.45 -2.79 -10.68
CA ARG A 506 5.20 -4.23 -10.87
C ARG A 506 5.70 -5.04 -9.67
N LEU A 507 6.93 -4.79 -9.25
CA LEU A 507 7.59 -5.56 -8.19
C LEU A 507 7.15 -5.15 -6.78
N SER A 508 6.75 -3.89 -6.57
CA SER A 508 6.09 -3.46 -5.31
C SER A 508 4.70 -4.06 -5.11
N THR A 509 4.04 -4.57 -6.16
CA THR A 509 2.71 -5.20 -6.06
C THR A 509 2.75 -6.72 -5.94
N VAL A 510 3.94 -7.34 -6.09
CA VAL A 510 4.14 -8.80 -6.03
C VAL A 510 3.56 -9.41 -4.75
N ILE A 511 2.83 -10.51 -4.92
CA ILE A 511 2.22 -11.25 -3.83
C ILE A 511 3.11 -12.47 -3.52
N PRO A 512 3.61 -12.63 -2.28
CA PRO A 512 4.35 -13.83 -1.89
C PRO A 512 3.38 -15.02 -1.80
N MET A 513 3.67 -16.09 -2.56
CA MET A 513 2.87 -17.31 -2.53
C MET A 513 3.23 -18.18 -1.31
N PRO A 514 2.26 -18.61 -0.48
CA PRO A 514 2.54 -19.38 0.71
C PRO A 514 3.11 -20.77 0.35
N GLY A 515 4.28 -21.09 0.89
CA GLY A 515 4.92 -22.40 0.75
C GLY A 515 6.06 -22.48 -0.28
N ASN A 516 6.25 -21.49 -1.16
CA ASN A 516 7.38 -21.46 -2.12
C ASN A 516 8.01 -20.06 -2.18
N ALA A 517 9.03 -19.82 -1.35
CA ALA A 517 9.73 -18.53 -1.25
C ALA A 517 10.47 -18.08 -2.54
N VAL A 518 10.56 -18.95 -3.55
CA VAL A 518 11.22 -18.69 -4.85
C VAL A 518 10.21 -18.41 -5.96
N LEU A 519 8.92 -18.75 -5.78
CA LEU A 519 7.87 -18.54 -6.79
C LEU A 519 6.97 -17.37 -6.41
N THR A 520 7.52 -16.17 -6.49
CA THR A 520 6.74 -14.93 -6.58
C THR A 520 6.00 -14.90 -7.91
N MET A 521 4.67 -15.04 -7.87
CA MET A 521 3.86 -14.69 -9.04
C MET A 521 3.90 -13.18 -9.20
N SER A 522 4.52 -12.71 -10.29
CA SER A 522 4.30 -11.34 -10.75
C SER A 522 2.80 -11.17 -10.98
N THR A 523 2.23 -10.09 -10.47
CA THR A 523 0.80 -9.73 -10.56
C THR A 523 0.29 -9.46 -11.97
N GLY A 524 1.06 -9.78 -13.01
CA GLY A 524 0.89 -9.26 -14.37
C GLY A 524 1.06 -7.74 -14.51
N PHE A 525 0.91 -6.96 -13.42
CA PHE A 525 0.59 -5.53 -13.53
C PHE A 525 1.69 -4.71 -14.20
N GLN A 526 1.31 -4.03 -15.26
CA GLN A 526 2.19 -3.21 -16.09
C GLN A 526 1.55 -1.83 -16.33
N PRO A 527 2.15 -0.74 -15.79
CA PRO A 527 1.69 0.61 -16.07
C PRO A 527 1.81 0.96 -17.56
N THR A 528 0.68 1.18 -18.23
CA THR A 528 0.64 1.54 -19.67
C THR A 528 0.66 3.05 -19.92
N ASP A 529 0.89 3.87 -18.88
CA ASP A 529 0.89 5.34 -18.94
C ASP A 529 2.20 5.97 -19.48
N SER A 530 3.17 5.14 -19.89
CA SER A 530 4.26 5.53 -20.79
C SER A 530 4.63 4.39 -21.73
N GLN A 531 4.59 4.62 -23.05
CA GLN A 531 4.88 3.62 -24.09
C GLN A 531 6.29 3.74 -24.69
N GLU A 532 7.22 4.42 -24.01
CA GLU A 532 8.63 4.43 -24.40
C GLU A 532 9.20 3.00 -24.34
N ASP A 533 10.00 2.62 -25.34
CA ASP A 533 10.12 1.22 -25.79
C ASP A 533 10.36 0.20 -24.67
N TRP A 534 9.34 -0.63 -24.44
CA TRP A 534 9.38 -1.75 -23.49
C TRP A 534 10.18 -2.90 -24.10
N GLU A 535 11.50 -2.84 -23.94
CA GLU A 535 12.31 -4.06 -23.87
C GLU A 535 12.24 -4.61 -22.43
N PRO A 536 12.15 -5.93 -22.22
CA PRO A 536 12.38 -6.53 -20.90
C PRO A 536 13.86 -6.38 -20.49
N GLY A 537 14.15 -6.53 -19.19
CA GLY A 537 15.54 -6.58 -18.70
C GLY A 537 15.65 -6.39 -17.19
N GLU A 538 16.73 -6.89 -16.61
CA GLU A 538 16.81 -7.35 -15.21
C GLU A 538 17.08 -6.25 -14.17
N ALA A 539 16.42 -5.10 -14.31
CA ALA A 539 16.43 -4.04 -13.30
C ALA A 539 15.57 -4.45 -12.09
N VAL A 540 16.16 -5.20 -11.16
CA VAL A 540 15.50 -5.62 -9.90
C VAL A 540 15.64 -4.50 -8.85
N PRO A 541 14.53 -3.93 -8.33
CA PRO A 541 14.53 -2.96 -7.23
C PRO A 541 15.24 -3.49 -5.99
N SER A 542 16.01 -2.62 -5.32
CA SER A 542 16.85 -3.00 -4.20
C SER A 542 16.11 -3.26 -2.88
N GLU A 543 14.84 -2.86 -2.77
CA GLU A 543 13.97 -3.08 -1.60
C GLU A 543 12.53 -3.39 -2.06
N LEU A 544 12.06 -4.62 -1.83
CA LEU A 544 10.67 -5.01 -2.15
C LEU A 544 9.71 -4.56 -1.03
N MET A 545 8.60 -3.92 -1.42
CA MET A 545 7.56 -3.48 -0.49
C MET A 545 6.77 -4.68 0.07
N HIS A 546 6.93 -4.96 1.37
CA HIS A 546 6.28 -6.10 2.03
C HIS A 546 4.90 -5.76 2.61
N PHE A 547 3.86 -6.04 1.84
CA PHE A 547 2.46 -6.07 2.30
C PHE A 547 2.11 -7.40 2.99
N SER A 548 1.43 -7.36 4.14
CA SER A 548 1.20 -8.55 4.99
C SER A 548 -0.07 -9.35 4.62
N PHE A 549 -0.16 -9.86 3.39
CA PHE A 549 -1.32 -10.67 2.93
C PHE A 549 -1.62 -11.89 3.84
N ASP A 550 -0.58 -12.51 4.44
CA ASP A 550 -0.72 -13.61 5.41
C ASP A 550 -1.54 -13.26 6.66
N LYS A 551 -1.60 -11.98 7.06
CA LYS A 551 -2.42 -11.54 8.19
C LYS A 551 -3.88 -11.37 7.74
N LEU A 552 -4.08 -10.85 6.54
CA LEU A 552 -5.40 -10.63 5.95
C LEU A 552 -6.15 -11.95 5.77
N LYS A 553 -5.50 -12.96 5.17
CA LYS A 553 -6.03 -14.33 4.99
C LYS A 553 -6.31 -15.07 6.32
N LYS A 554 -5.90 -14.52 7.47
CA LYS A 554 -6.15 -15.09 8.81
C LYS A 554 -7.28 -14.40 9.58
N ASP A 555 -7.81 -13.28 9.10
CA ASP A 555 -9.05 -12.67 9.60
C ASP A 555 -10.03 -12.45 8.42
N PRO A 556 -10.94 -13.42 8.16
CA PRO A 556 -11.92 -13.33 7.08
C PRO A 556 -12.84 -12.09 7.13
N ALA A 557 -12.99 -11.44 8.30
CA ALA A 557 -13.80 -10.25 8.44
C ALA A 557 -12.97 -8.95 8.23
N LEU A 558 -11.66 -8.95 8.53
CA LEU A 558 -10.75 -7.91 8.04
C LEU A 558 -10.62 -7.99 6.51
N GLU A 559 -10.51 -9.22 5.98
CA GLU A 559 -10.55 -9.52 4.56
C GLU A 559 -11.83 -8.97 3.91
N SER A 560 -13.02 -9.32 4.41
CA SER A 560 -14.30 -8.84 3.87
C SER A 560 -14.38 -7.30 3.79
N VAL A 561 -13.88 -6.61 4.84
CA VAL A 561 -13.77 -5.14 4.86
C VAL A 561 -12.83 -4.64 3.76
N ILE A 562 -11.63 -5.23 3.59
CA ILE A 562 -10.74 -4.89 2.48
C ILE A 562 -11.38 -5.18 1.13
N ARG A 563 -12.00 -6.36 0.93
CA ARG A 563 -12.62 -6.76 -0.35
C ARG A 563 -13.55 -5.65 -0.84
N ARG A 564 -14.44 -5.17 0.03
CA ARG A 564 -15.39 -4.08 -0.30
C ARG A 564 -14.70 -2.75 -0.59
N HIS A 565 -13.79 -2.27 0.26
CA HIS A 565 -13.17 -0.95 0.06
C HIS A 565 -12.22 -0.92 -1.15
N THR A 566 -11.45 -1.99 -1.39
CA THR A 566 -10.63 -2.11 -2.59
C THR A 566 -11.48 -2.26 -3.84
N ALA A 567 -12.57 -3.05 -3.82
CA ALA A 567 -13.48 -3.13 -4.97
C ALA A 567 -14.09 -1.78 -5.31
N LYS A 568 -14.62 -1.07 -4.30
CA LYS A 568 -15.17 0.27 -4.44
C LYS A 568 -14.14 1.27 -4.98
N PHE A 569 -12.92 1.26 -4.46
CA PHE A 569 -11.84 2.09 -5.01
C PHE A 569 -11.48 1.70 -6.46
N CYS A 570 -11.29 0.42 -6.76
CA CYS A 570 -10.96 -0.03 -8.11
C CYS A 570 -12.05 0.29 -9.13
N MET A 571 -13.33 0.27 -8.75
CA MET A 571 -14.44 0.59 -9.65
C MET A 571 -14.77 2.08 -9.74
N ARG A 572 -14.71 2.83 -8.64
CA ARG A 572 -15.17 4.23 -8.53
C ARG A 572 -14.08 5.25 -8.17
N SER A 573 -12.83 4.84 -7.94
CA SER A 573 -11.78 5.72 -7.38
C SER A 573 -12.16 6.39 -6.05
N GLU A 574 -13.20 5.91 -5.37
CA GLU A 574 -13.74 6.54 -4.16
C GLU A 574 -12.88 6.16 -2.94
N ILE A 575 -12.27 7.17 -2.32
CA ILE A 575 -11.42 7.00 -1.15
C ILE A 575 -12.28 7.01 0.11
N ASP A 576 -12.67 5.83 0.58
CA ASP A 576 -13.29 5.68 1.89
C ASP A 576 -12.30 6.11 3.00
N ARG A 577 -12.54 7.27 3.61
CA ARG A 577 -11.81 7.75 4.79
C ARG A 577 -12.37 7.08 6.04
N LEU A 578 -11.90 5.87 6.30
CA LEU A 578 -12.36 5.01 7.38
C LEU A 578 -12.13 5.65 8.76
N VAL A 579 -13.21 5.85 9.51
CA VAL A 579 -13.17 6.23 10.92
C VAL A 579 -12.57 5.05 11.71
N ALA A 580 -11.54 5.29 12.52
CA ALA A 580 -10.75 4.23 13.15
C ALA A 580 -11.49 3.45 14.27
N GLY A 581 -12.48 2.63 13.89
CA GLY A 581 -12.87 1.45 14.65
C GLY A 581 -11.71 0.44 14.75
N PRO A 582 -11.74 -0.53 15.69
CA PRO A 582 -10.56 -1.31 16.08
C PRO A 582 -9.80 -1.97 14.91
N ARG A 583 -10.52 -2.58 13.95
CA ARG A 583 -9.91 -3.30 12.82
C ARG A 583 -9.14 -2.45 11.81
N HIS A 584 -9.34 -1.13 11.80
CA HIS A 584 -8.56 -0.25 10.91
C HIS A 584 -7.09 -0.13 11.34
N PHE A 585 -6.79 -0.45 12.61
CA PHE A 585 -5.42 -0.64 13.07
C PHE A 585 -4.73 -1.78 12.33
N ASP A 586 -5.43 -2.89 12.11
CA ASP A 586 -4.88 -4.08 11.46
C ASP A 586 -4.55 -3.81 9.99
N LEU A 587 -5.32 -2.94 9.31
CA LEU A 587 -5.00 -2.44 7.95
C LEU A 587 -3.66 -1.69 7.90
N VAL A 588 -3.38 -0.87 8.92
CA VAL A 588 -2.12 -0.11 9.06
C VAL A 588 -0.97 -1.06 9.43
N GLN A 589 -1.19 -2.02 10.32
CA GLN A 589 -0.24 -3.09 10.67
C GLN A 589 0.08 -4.04 9.50
N CYS A 590 -0.85 -4.22 8.56
CA CYS A 590 -0.63 -5.01 7.35
C CYS A 590 0.11 -4.24 6.26
N GLY A 591 0.29 -2.92 6.44
CA GLY A 591 0.96 -2.05 5.49
C GLY A 591 0.05 -1.51 4.39
N PHE A 592 -1.26 -1.82 4.39
CA PHE A 592 -2.19 -1.41 3.32
C PHE A 592 -2.72 0.00 3.48
N ALA A 593 -2.99 0.42 4.72
CA ALA A 593 -3.54 1.74 5.04
C ALA A 593 -2.58 2.57 5.90
N ARG A 594 -2.90 3.85 6.09
CA ARG A 594 -2.13 4.80 6.90
C ARG A 594 -3.04 5.71 7.72
N TYR A 595 -2.53 6.34 8.77
CA TYR A 595 -3.23 7.45 9.42
C TYR A 595 -2.99 8.76 8.66
N ALA A 596 -4.07 9.47 8.32
CA ALA A 596 -4.03 10.68 7.50
C ALA A 596 -4.29 12.00 8.26
N ASN A 597 -5.05 11.98 9.37
CA ASN A 597 -5.46 13.20 10.08
C ASN A 597 -4.41 13.72 11.09
N ASN A 598 -4.32 15.05 11.22
CA ASN A 598 -3.31 15.77 12.01
C ASN A 598 -3.67 15.98 13.49
N ASP A 599 -4.78 15.41 13.97
CA ASP A 599 -5.39 15.74 15.26
C ASP A 599 -4.68 15.11 16.46
N VAL A 600 -3.55 15.71 16.83
CA VAL A 600 -2.76 15.36 18.01
C VAL A 600 -3.63 15.42 19.26
N GLY A 601 -3.90 14.25 19.85
CA GLY A 601 -4.56 14.09 21.14
C GLY A 601 -5.97 13.48 21.09
N ASN A 602 -6.77 13.71 20.04
CA ASN A 602 -8.17 13.27 20.01
C ASN A 602 -8.38 12.03 19.11
N GLN A 603 -7.80 10.90 19.51
CA GLN A 603 -7.72 9.69 18.67
C GLN A 603 -9.08 9.07 18.26
N LYS A 604 -10.21 9.48 18.86
CA LYS A 604 -11.55 9.07 18.39
C LYS A 604 -11.82 9.50 16.95
N ASP A 605 -11.19 10.58 16.52
CA ASP A 605 -11.36 11.18 15.19
C ASP A 605 -10.20 10.82 14.24
N ALA A 606 -9.30 9.91 14.66
CA ALA A 606 -8.20 9.46 13.81
C ALA A 606 -8.74 8.75 12.57
N LYS A 607 -8.45 9.31 11.39
CA LYS A 607 -8.88 8.76 10.10
C LYS A 607 -7.79 7.87 9.52
N VAL A 608 -8.17 6.65 9.20
CA VAL A 608 -7.36 5.71 8.43
C VAL A 608 -7.73 5.90 6.95
N ALA A 609 -6.73 6.12 6.12
CA ALA A 609 -6.89 6.25 4.67
C ALA A 609 -6.33 5.02 3.97
N LEU A 610 -7.15 4.45 3.09
CA LEU A 610 -6.78 3.45 2.10
C LEU A 610 -6.72 4.17 0.75
N ASP A 611 -5.67 4.98 0.55
CA ASP A 611 -5.55 5.93 -0.57
C ASP A 611 -4.18 5.93 -1.26
N GLU A 612 -3.36 4.92 -0.96
CA GLU A 612 -2.00 4.78 -1.48
C GLU A 612 -2.02 3.86 -2.73
N PRO A 613 -1.65 4.36 -3.93
CA PRO A 613 -1.84 3.66 -5.20
C PRO A 613 -1.22 2.26 -5.24
N LEU A 614 0.03 2.11 -4.78
CA LEU A 614 0.71 0.81 -4.71
C LEU A 614 0.02 -0.20 -3.78
N ALA A 615 -0.50 0.26 -2.64
CA ALA A 615 -1.22 -0.60 -1.71
C ALA A 615 -2.56 -1.07 -2.30
N LEU A 616 -3.26 -0.18 -3.02
CA LEU A 616 -4.52 -0.47 -3.68
C LEU A 616 -4.35 -1.38 -4.92
N LEU A 617 -3.27 -1.22 -5.68
CA LEU A 617 -2.86 -2.18 -6.72
C LEU A 617 -2.58 -3.56 -6.12
N ALA A 618 -1.70 -3.64 -5.11
CA ALA A 618 -1.31 -4.90 -4.48
C ALA A 618 -2.52 -5.64 -3.89
N LEU A 619 -3.50 -4.90 -3.33
CA LEU A 619 -4.78 -5.45 -2.91
C LEU A 619 -5.67 -5.88 -4.09
N GLY A 620 -5.85 -5.05 -5.12
CA GLY A 620 -6.66 -5.38 -6.29
C GLY A 620 -6.17 -6.62 -7.04
N GLU A 621 -4.86 -6.84 -7.06
CA GLU A 621 -4.22 -8.03 -7.61
C GLU A 621 -4.38 -9.24 -6.68
N TRP A 622 -4.26 -9.06 -5.36
CA TRP A 622 -4.55 -10.12 -4.39
C TRP A 622 -6.01 -10.58 -4.43
N LEU A 623 -6.97 -9.68 -4.64
CA LEU A 623 -8.38 -10.04 -4.81
C LEU A 623 -8.63 -10.89 -6.07
N GLN A 624 -7.82 -10.75 -7.12
CA GLN A 624 -7.97 -11.52 -8.37
C GLN A 624 -7.50 -12.97 -8.23
N ILE A 625 -6.51 -13.27 -7.37
CA ILE A 625 -5.99 -14.63 -7.14
C ILE A 625 -6.64 -15.36 -5.94
N CYS A 626 -7.74 -14.84 -5.41
CA CYS A 626 -8.41 -15.35 -4.22
C CYS A 626 -9.72 -16.08 -4.54
N ASP A 627 -10.17 -16.92 -3.60
CA ASP A 627 -11.35 -17.80 -3.72
C ASP A 627 -12.68 -17.06 -4.03
N LEU A 628 -12.73 -15.74 -3.78
CA LEU A 628 -13.84 -14.85 -4.13
C LEU A 628 -13.35 -13.66 -4.98
N PRO A 629 -13.32 -13.78 -6.33
CA PRO A 629 -12.87 -12.72 -7.21
C PRO A 629 -13.76 -11.46 -7.16
N LEU A 630 -13.19 -10.33 -7.61
CA LEU A 630 -13.87 -9.03 -7.68
C LEU A 630 -15.25 -9.10 -8.38
N ALA A 631 -15.37 -9.90 -9.44
CA ALA A 631 -16.62 -10.08 -10.17
C ALA A 631 -17.75 -10.65 -9.30
N GLU A 632 -17.44 -11.63 -8.45
CA GLU A 632 -18.43 -12.28 -7.58
C GLU A 632 -18.82 -11.39 -6.40
N LEU A 633 -17.87 -10.60 -5.86
CA LEU A 633 -18.19 -9.58 -4.85
C LEU A 633 -19.16 -8.53 -5.41
N LEU A 634 -18.88 -7.95 -6.59
CA LEU A 634 -19.78 -6.99 -7.23
C LEU A 634 -21.14 -7.63 -7.58
N ARG A 635 -21.18 -8.92 -7.93
CA ARG A 635 -22.45 -9.65 -8.12
C ARG A 635 -23.26 -9.76 -6.82
N ILE A 636 -22.60 -9.97 -5.68
CA ILE A 636 -23.23 -10.07 -4.36
C ILE A 636 -23.74 -8.69 -3.90
N ASP A 637 -22.91 -7.65 -3.98
CA ASP A 637 -23.31 -6.30 -3.58
C ASP A 637 -24.44 -5.77 -4.49
N ALA A 638 -24.39 -6.04 -5.81
CA ALA A 638 -25.49 -5.71 -6.70
C ALA A 638 -26.78 -6.48 -6.38
N ALA A 639 -26.70 -7.78 -6.05
CA ALA A 639 -27.86 -8.56 -5.63
C ALA A 639 -28.45 -8.09 -4.29
N ARG A 640 -27.62 -7.59 -3.36
CA ARG A 640 -28.06 -7.02 -2.07
C ARG A 640 -28.84 -5.71 -2.28
N ALA A 641 -28.31 -4.79 -3.07
CA ALA A 641 -28.93 -3.49 -3.35
C ALA A 641 -30.17 -3.54 -4.27
N VAL A 642 -30.56 -4.73 -4.73
CA VAL A 642 -31.90 -5.00 -5.29
C VAL A 642 -32.96 -5.17 -4.19
N THR A 643 -32.56 -5.69 -3.01
CA THR A 643 -33.45 -5.94 -1.87
C THR A 643 -33.57 -4.73 -0.94
N GLU A 644 -32.53 -3.90 -0.87
CA GLU A 644 -32.53 -2.63 -0.16
C GLU A 644 -32.86 -1.48 -1.13
N ALA A 645 -33.95 -0.74 -0.90
CA ALA A 645 -34.46 0.28 -1.83
C ALA A 645 -33.65 1.60 -1.87
N ASN A 646 -32.32 1.51 -1.75
CA ASN A 646 -31.39 2.64 -1.80
C ASN A 646 -30.90 2.85 -3.25
N GLY A 647 -30.98 4.09 -3.74
CA GLY A 647 -30.91 4.42 -5.18
C GLY A 647 -29.55 4.33 -5.89
N ALA A 648 -28.65 3.46 -5.45
CA ALA A 648 -27.42 3.08 -6.15
C ALA A 648 -27.24 1.57 -5.97
N ASN A 649 -27.42 0.79 -7.03
CA ASN A 649 -27.66 -0.66 -6.89
C ASN A 649 -26.49 -1.56 -7.33
N GLY A 650 -25.31 -0.99 -7.61
CA GLY A 650 -24.10 -1.73 -7.95
C GLY A 650 -24.13 -2.40 -9.33
N LEU A 651 -25.22 -2.28 -10.07
CA LEU A 651 -25.33 -2.77 -11.44
C LEU A 651 -24.40 -1.98 -12.37
N GLU A 652 -24.19 -0.70 -12.09
CA GLU A 652 -23.29 0.20 -12.81
C GLU A 652 -21.85 -0.33 -12.75
N GLU A 653 -21.35 -0.68 -11.56
CA GLU A 653 -20.05 -1.31 -11.35
C GLU A 653 -19.95 -2.69 -12.02
N TYR A 654 -20.98 -3.52 -11.91
CA TYR A 654 -20.99 -4.87 -12.49
C TYR A 654 -21.00 -4.82 -14.03
N ILE A 655 -21.68 -3.84 -14.64
CA ILE A 655 -21.62 -3.54 -16.08
C ILE A 655 -20.24 -2.98 -16.46
N ALA A 656 -19.68 -2.04 -15.68
CA ALA A 656 -18.37 -1.45 -15.94
C ALA A 656 -17.25 -2.51 -15.96
N LEU A 657 -17.25 -3.44 -14.99
CA LEU A 657 -16.29 -4.56 -14.96
C LEU A 657 -16.48 -5.50 -16.17
N TYR A 658 -17.73 -5.83 -16.52
CA TYR A 658 -18.04 -6.64 -17.70
C TYR A 658 -17.46 -6.00 -18.98
N LEU A 659 -17.77 -4.73 -19.24
CA LEU A 659 -17.31 -4.01 -20.42
C LEU A 659 -15.78 -3.98 -20.48
N SER A 660 -15.14 -3.67 -19.35
CA SER A 660 -13.69 -3.60 -19.24
C SER A 660 -12.98 -4.94 -19.52
N ALA A 661 -13.59 -6.07 -19.11
CA ALA A 661 -13.09 -7.42 -19.44
C ALA A 661 -13.34 -7.84 -20.90
N VAL A 662 -14.42 -7.36 -21.53
CA VAL A 662 -14.77 -7.70 -22.92
C VAL A 662 -13.93 -6.90 -23.93
N PHE A 663 -13.70 -5.63 -23.68
CA PHE A 663 -12.90 -4.78 -24.56
C PHE A 663 -11.40 -5.06 -24.50
N ASP A 664 -10.91 -5.70 -23.44
CA ASP A 664 -9.53 -6.22 -23.37
C ASP A 664 -9.26 -7.27 -24.46
N ASN A 665 -10.28 -8.07 -24.79
CA ASN A 665 -10.23 -9.07 -25.87
C ASN A 665 -10.43 -8.47 -27.27
N HIS A 666 -10.41 -7.14 -27.40
CA HIS A 666 -10.71 -6.38 -28.62
C HIS A 666 -12.06 -6.74 -29.27
N THR A 667 -13.08 -7.08 -28.49
CA THR A 667 -14.34 -7.64 -29.02
C THR A 667 -15.09 -6.64 -29.92
N PRO A 668 -15.62 -7.05 -31.10
CA PRO A 668 -16.45 -6.21 -31.96
C PRO A 668 -17.73 -5.69 -31.30
N LEU A 669 -18.11 -4.44 -31.57
CA LEU A 669 -19.28 -3.81 -30.94
C LEU A 669 -20.61 -4.53 -31.24
N THR A 670 -20.68 -5.24 -32.35
CA THR A 670 -21.84 -6.05 -32.79
C THR A 670 -22.05 -7.32 -31.99
N ASP A 671 -21.00 -7.88 -31.39
CA ASP A 671 -21.10 -9.04 -30.50
C ASP A 671 -21.57 -8.63 -29.10
N ILE A 672 -21.21 -7.41 -28.70
CA ILE A 672 -21.48 -6.80 -27.40
C ILE A 672 -22.86 -6.14 -27.36
N PHE A 673 -23.27 -5.47 -28.45
CA PHE A 673 -24.47 -4.64 -28.51
C PHE A 673 -25.35 -4.98 -29.72
N ARG A 674 -26.66 -4.97 -29.54
CA ARG A 674 -27.64 -5.26 -30.60
C ARG A 674 -28.13 -3.97 -31.26
N PHE A 675 -27.90 -3.84 -32.57
CA PHE A 675 -28.14 -2.64 -33.36
C PHE A 675 -29.56 -2.60 -33.96
N HIS A 676 -30.56 -2.57 -33.08
CA HIS A 676 -32.02 -2.64 -33.36
C HIS A 676 -32.59 -1.76 -34.49
N LYS A 677 -31.91 -0.70 -34.90
CA LYS A 677 -32.36 0.21 -35.97
C LYS A 677 -31.94 -0.26 -37.38
N TYR A 678 -30.93 -1.11 -37.48
CA TYR A 678 -30.23 -1.39 -38.73
C TYR A 678 -30.40 -2.86 -39.13
N ILE A 679 -30.80 -3.10 -40.38
CA ILE A 679 -30.87 -4.46 -40.96
C ILE A 679 -29.47 -5.08 -40.97
N ASP A 680 -28.48 -4.30 -41.38
CA ASP A 680 -27.05 -4.58 -41.21
C ASP A 680 -26.44 -3.51 -40.30
N PRO A 681 -25.79 -3.86 -39.17
CA PRO A 681 -25.11 -2.91 -38.31
C PRO A 681 -24.05 -2.09 -39.08
N PRO A 682 -23.77 -0.82 -38.68
CA PRO A 682 -22.75 -0.01 -39.35
C PRO A 682 -21.38 -0.69 -39.38
N ASP A 683 -20.62 -0.54 -40.47
CA ASP A 683 -19.36 -1.28 -40.65
C ASP A 683 -18.26 -0.97 -39.62
N TRP A 684 -18.33 0.19 -38.96
CA TRP A 684 -17.47 0.53 -37.83
C TRP A 684 -17.83 -0.28 -36.56
N ALA A 685 -19.08 -0.71 -36.39
CA ALA A 685 -19.51 -1.56 -35.28
C ALA A 685 -19.13 -3.04 -35.48
N LYS A 686 -18.74 -3.41 -36.70
CA LYS A 686 -18.13 -4.71 -37.03
C LYS A 686 -16.61 -4.73 -36.77
N LYS A 687 -16.02 -3.61 -36.35
CA LYS A 687 -14.59 -3.53 -36.02
C LYS A 687 -14.32 -3.97 -34.58
N PRO A 688 -13.19 -4.66 -34.31
CA PRO A 688 -12.65 -4.84 -32.96
C PRO A 688 -12.54 -3.49 -32.23
N ALA A 689 -12.80 -3.48 -30.92
CA ALA A 689 -12.76 -2.26 -30.10
C ALA A 689 -12.04 -2.49 -28.76
N ALA A 690 -11.19 -1.52 -28.36
CA ALA A 690 -10.55 -1.46 -27.06
C ALA A 690 -11.16 -0.37 -26.18
N LEU A 691 -11.18 -0.58 -24.87
CA LEU A 691 -11.48 0.44 -23.87
C LEU A 691 -10.20 1.25 -23.62
N VAL A 692 -10.30 2.57 -23.71
CA VAL A 692 -9.13 3.47 -23.58
C VAL A 692 -9.34 4.51 -22.48
N SER A 693 -8.27 4.80 -21.74
CA SER A 693 -8.15 6.07 -21.04
C SER A 693 -7.55 7.09 -22.00
N LEU A 694 -8.13 8.28 -22.01
CA LEU A 694 -7.51 9.49 -22.52
C LEU A 694 -7.02 10.32 -21.34
N TYR A 695 -5.84 10.94 -21.42
CA TYR A 695 -5.36 11.89 -20.41
C TYR A 695 -4.51 13.01 -21.02
N THR A 696 -4.52 14.20 -20.41
CA THR A 696 -3.68 15.33 -20.82
C THR A 696 -2.23 15.16 -20.34
N GLU A 697 -1.28 15.61 -21.18
CA GLU A 697 0.10 15.89 -20.75
C GLU A 697 0.26 17.40 -20.63
N ASP A 698 -0.03 17.96 -19.45
CA ASP A 698 -0.30 19.40 -19.28
C ASP A 698 0.91 20.35 -19.51
N ASP A 699 2.08 19.81 -19.86
CA ASP A 699 3.30 20.59 -20.11
C ASP A 699 3.44 21.02 -21.59
N ILE A 700 2.46 20.71 -22.44
CA ILE A 700 2.49 20.94 -23.90
C ILE A 700 1.63 22.16 -24.29
N GLU A 701 1.63 23.21 -23.46
CA GLU A 701 1.03 24.54 -23.78
C GLU A 701 1.53 25.14 -25.10
N LYS A 702 2.70 24.69 -25.59
CA LYS A 702 3.37 25.23 -26.78
C LYS A 702 3.16 24.43 -28.07
N ASP A 703 2.58 23.23 -28.01
CA ASP A 703 2.36 22.36 -29.19
C ASP A 703 1.00 21.63 -29.16
N GLY A 704 0.00 22.25 -28.52
CA GLY A 704 -1.43 22.04 -28.72
C GLY A 704 -2.00 20.71 -28.22
N ASP A 705 -2.53 20.70 -27.00
CA ASP A 705 -3.47 19.72 -26.43
C ASP A 705 -3.26 18.27 -26.89
N ARG A 706 -2.04 17.77 -26.69
CA ARG A 706 -1.70 16.38 -26.99
C ARG A 706 -2.31 15.46 -25.93
N VAL A 707 -3.57 15.08 -26.15
CA VAL A 707 -4.25 14.03 -25.41
C VAL A 707 -3.52 12.71 -25.63
N ALA A 708 -2.87 12.20 -24.58
CA ALA A 708 -2.30 10.86 -24.55
C ALA A 708 -3.41 9.81 -24.42
N MET A 709 -3.13 8.59 -24.89
CA MET A 709 -4.10 7.50 -24.93
C MET A 709 -3.41 6.19 -24.56
N ALA A 710 -4.01 5.47 -23.62
CA ALA A 710 -3.57 4.13 -23.22
C ALA A 710 -4.76 3.16 -23.17
N GLU A 711 -4.56 1.93 -23.63
CA GLU A 711 -5.56 0.87 -23.50
C GLU A 711 -5.65 0.41 -22.04
N GLY A 712 -6.89 0.23 -21.57
CA GLY A 712 -7.18 -0.38 -20.27
C GLY A 712 -7.41 -1.88 -20.47
N ARG A 713 -6.39 -2.69 -20.18
CA ARG A 713 -6.42 -4.14 -20.32
C ARG A 713 -6.56 -4.82 -18.95
N VAL A 714 -7.77 -5.32 -18.66
CA VAL A 714 -8.14 -5.83 -17.33
C VAL A 714 -7.52 -7.20 -17.03
N GLN A 715 -7.71 -8.17 -17.92
CA GLN A 715 -7.26 -9.56 -17.81
C GLN A 715 -5.75 -9.69 -18.06
N HIS A 716 -5.15 -8.78 -18.83
CA HIS A 716 -3.70 -8.70 -18.99
C HIS A 716 -3.01 -7.77 -17.98
N HIS A 717 -3.74 -7.25 -16.96
CA HIS A 717 -3.22 -6.38 -15.90
C HIS A 717 -2.48 -5.11 -16.40
N MET A 718 -2.69 -4.71 -17.65
CA MET A 718 -2.00 -3.62 -18.33
C MET A 718 -2.88 -2.35 -18.30
N ARG A 719 -2.62 -1.40 -17.39
CA ARG A 719 -3.52 -0.26 -17.16
C ARG A 719 -2.78 1.07 -16.93
N PRO A 720 -3.35 2.22 -17.36
CA PRO A 720 -2.77 3.55 -17.10
C PRO A 720 -3.20 4.14 -15.74
N SER A 721 -4.09 3.45 -15.03
CA SER A 721 -4.66 3.82 -13.74
C SER A 721 -4.75 2.58 -12.84
N VAL A 722 -4.76 2.81 -11.52
CA VAL A 722 -5.14 1.80 -10.50
C VAL A 722 -6.62 1.39 -10.65
N THR A 723 -7.44 2.27 -11.24
CA THR A 723 -8.90 2.18 -11.24
C THR A 723 -9.46 1.97 -12.65
N ILE A 724 -10.54 1.17 -12.71
CA ILE A 724 -11.37 0.95 -13.90
C ILE A 724 -12.30 2.15 -14.10
N GLY A 725 -12.73 2.82 -13.03
CA GLY A 725 -13.62 3.97 -13.13
C GLY A 725 -13.45 5.04 -12.06
N LYS A 726 -13.98 6.23 -12.35
CA LYS A 726 -14.01 7.42 -11.49
C LYS A 726 -15.45 7.80 -11.18
N ASP A 727 -15.82 7.82 -9.91
CA ASP A 727 -17.00 8.49 -9.39
C ASP A 727 -16.73 9.99 -9.42
N ALA A 728 -17.54 10.65 -10.24
CA ALA A 728 -17.50 12.07 -10.49
C ALA A 728 -18.79 12.70 -9.95
N SER A 729 -19.14 12.39 -8.71
CA SER A 729 -20.29 12.90 -7.93
C SER A 729 -20.50 14.42 -7.91
N THR A 730 -19.55 15.22 -8.42
CA THR A 730 -19.73 16.65 -8.73
C THR A 730 -19.60 16.93 -10.22
N ILE A 731 -20.30 17.98 -10.66
CA ILE A 731 -20.28 18.47 -12.05
C ILE A 731 -18.84 18.85 -12.46
N GLU A 732 -18.06 19.36 -11.50
CA GLU A 732 -16.65 19.71 -11.65
C GLU A 732 -15.79 18.48 -11.93
N ALA A 733 -15.95 17.41 -11.14
CA ALA A 733 -15.25 16.14 -11.36
C ALA A 733 -15.65 15.47 -12.68
N THR A 734 -16.91 15.62 -13.10
CA THR A 734 -17.39 15.12 -14.40
C THR A 734 -16.75 15.89 -15.54
N LYS A 735 -16.62 17.22 -15.39
CA LYS A 735 -15.89 18.09 -16.34
C LYS A 735 -14.38 17.85 -16.34
N GLU A 736 -13.76 17.49 -15.21
CA GLU A 736 -12.34 17.07 -15.13
C GLU A 736 -12.09 15.81 -15.95
N TRP A 737 -12.89 14.76 -15.75
CA TRP A 737 -12.79 13.54 -16.55
C TRP A 737 -13.07 13.78 -18.04
N LEU A 738 -14.07 14.61 -18.37
CA LEU A 738 -14.37 15.03 -19.76
C LEU A 738 -13.29 15.93 -20.39
N ARG A 739 -12.45 16.61 -19.59
CA ARG A 739 -11.22 17.30 -20.04
C ARG A 739 -10.01 16.37 -20.15
N HIS A 740 -10.16 15.11 -19.74
CA HIS A 740 -9.08 14.13 -19.66
C HIS A 740 -8.00 14.49 -18.62
N THR A 741 -8.36 15.14 -17.50
CA THR A 741 -7.44 15.36 -16.37
C THR A 741 -7.45 14.21 -15.35
N ASP A 742 -8.20 13.14 -15.63
CA ASP A 742 -8.25 11.89 -14.85
C ASP A 742 -7.85 10.71 -15.76
N ARG A 743 -7.39 9.60 -15.18
CA ARG A 743 -6.85 8.42 -15.88
C ARG A 743 -7.75 7.19 -15.83
N ALA A 744 -8.90 7.27 -15.17
CA ALA A 744 -9.87 6.18 -15.19
C ALA A 744 -10.51 6.05 -16.59
N PRO A 745 -10.57 4.86 -17.22
CA PRO A 745 -11.15 4.70 -18.55
C PRO A 745 -12.70 4.80 -18.57
N ILE A 746 -13.35 4.71 -17.41
CA ILE A 746 -14.80 4.86 -17.24
C ILE A 746 -15.09 5.97 -16.23
N CYS A 747 -16.14 6.76 -16.45
CA CYS A 747 -16.68 7.71 -15.50
C CYS A 747 -18.08 7.29 -15.08
N PHE A 748 -18.34 7.35 -13.77
CA PHE A 748 -19.64 7.30 -13.13
C PHE A 748 -19.99 8.77 -12.82
N PRO A 749 -20.69 9.47 -13.72
CA PRO A 749 -20.75 10.91 -13.70
C PRO A 749 -21.74 11.46 -12.66
N ASP A 750 -21.79 12.78 -12.54
CA ASP A 750 -22.57 13.43 -11.49
C ASP A 750 -24.08 13.16 -11.61
N LYS A 751 -24.76 13.12 -10.47
CA LYS A 751 -26.20 12.78 -10.38
C LYS A 751 -27.17 13.71 -11.14
N PHE A 752 -26.70 14.81 -11.74
CA PHE A 752 -27.51 15.72 -12.56
C PHE A 752 -27.33 15.49 -14.06
N ILE A 753 -26.29 14.74 -14.48
CA ILE A 753 -26.18 14.24 -15.84
C ILE A 753 -27.13 13.03 -16.03
N GLY A 754 -27.36 12.66 -17.29
CA GLY A 754 -28.26 11.57 -17.68
C GLY A 754 -27.66 10.16 -17.62
N PRO A 755 -26.50 9.88 -18.23
CA PRO A 755 -25.93 8.53 -18.27
C PRO A 755 -25.42 8.07 -16.90
N ASP A 756 -25.48 6.76 -16.63
CA ASP A 756 -24.85 6.17 -15.43
C ASP A 756 -23.36 5.88 -15.64
N LEU A 757 -22.97 5.63 -16.89
CA LEU A 757 -21.57 5.46 -17.29
C LEU A 757 -21.27 6.30 -18.55
N LEU A 758 -20.11 6.95 -18.55
CA LEU A 758 -19.46 7.53 -19.73
C LEU A 758 -18.10 6.86 -19.94
N PHE A 759 -17.77 6.47 -21.17
CA PHE A 759 -16.45 5.91 -21.51
C PHE A 759 -16.10 6.11 -22.98
N ILE A 760 -14.86 5.80 -23.35
CA ILE A 760 -14.33 5.99 -24.70
C ILE A 760 -13.79 4.66 -25.24
N LEU A 761 -14.16 4.34 -26.48
CA LEU A 761 -13.67 3.17 -27.19
C LEU A 761 -12.80 3.57 -28.37
N ARG A 762 -11.72 2.82 -28.58
CA ARG A 762 -10.86 2.89 -29.77
C ARG A 762 -11.18 1.73 -30.69
N LEU A 763 -11.54 2.02 -31.94
CA LEU A 763 -11.68 1.00 -32.97
C LEU A 763 -10.30 0.59 -33.51
N HIS A 764 -10.17 -0.68 -33.88
CA HIS A 764 -9.00 -1.18 -34.62
C HIS A 764 -9.30 -1.10 -36.13
N ASP A 765 -9.55 0.13 -36.59
CA ASP A 765 -9.52 0.52 -37.99
C ASP A 765 -8.20 1.24 -38.33
N GLU A 766 -7.99 1.57 -39.60
CA GLU A 766 -6.75 2.17 -40.09
C GLU A 766 -6.47 3.57 -39.49
N GLU A 767 -7.53 4.33 -39.14
CA GLU A 767 -7.43 5.65 -38.53
C GLU A 767 -7.41 5.61 -36.98
N LYS A 768 -7.54 4.42 -36.36
CA LYS A 768 -7.61 4.18 -34.90
C LYS A 768 -8.70 5.02 -34.22
N SER A 769 -9.87 5.03 -34.84
CA SER A 769 -10.96 5.95 -34.56
C SER A 769 -11.53 5.87 -33.15
N LEU A 770 -11.91 7.01 -32.58
CA LEU A 770 -12.51 7.12 -31.24
C LEU A 770 -14.04 7.30 -31.28
N ILE A 771 -14.71 6.63 -30.34
CA ILE A 771 -16.16 6.67 -30.12
C ILE A 771 -16.45 6.94 -28.65
N TRP A 772 -17.30 7.93 -28.38
CA TRP A 772 -17.90 8.15 -27.06
C TRP A 772 -19.00 7.12 -26.82
N VAL A 773 -19.12 6.60 -25.60
CA VAL A 773 -20.26 5.77 -25.22
C VAL A 773 -20.97 6.39 -24.02
N ALA A 774 -22.28 6.60 -24.16
CA ALA A 774 -23.16 7.07 -23.10
C ALA A 774 -24.14 5.95 -22.75
N LEU A 775 -24.02 5.40 -21.54
CA LEU A 775 -24.74 4.22 -21.10
C LEU A 775 -25.64 4.54 -19.92
N GLN A 776 -26.92 4.17 -20.04
CA GLN A 776 -27.89 4.18 -18.96
C GLN A 776 -28.26 2.73 -18.64
N SER A 777 -28.03 2.31 -17.41
CA SER A 777 -28.56 1.09 -16.82
C SER A 777 -29.99 1.31 -16.31
N LYS A 778 -30.82 0.27 -16.35
CA LYS A 778 -32.10 0.17 -15.66
C LYS A 778 -32.29 -1.24 -15.13
N PHE A 779 -32.56 -1.32 -13.84
CA PHE A 779 -32.93 -2.55 -13.14
C PHE A 779 -34.43 -2.57 -12.84
N SER A 780 -35.05 -3.75 -12.91
CA SER A 780 -36.40 -4.02 -12.39
C SER A 780 -36.39 -5.26 -11.49
N GLY A 781 -37.03 -5.18 -10.33
CA GLY A 781 -37.27 -6.35 -9.47
C GLY A 781 -38.32 -7.32 -10.04
N ALA A 782 -39.01 -6.92 -11.11
CA ALA A 782 -39.89 -7.77 -11.89
C ALA A 782 -39.20 -8.18 -13.21
N ASN A 783 -39.57 -9.34 -13.76
CA ASN A 783 -39.12 -9.87 -15.04
C ASN A 783 -39.21 -8.88 -16.23
N VAL A 784 -40.02 -7.84 -16.11
CA VAL A 784 -40.32 -6.85 -17.15
C VAL A 784 -39.99 -5.44 -16.64
N LEU A 785 -39.23 -4.69 -17.44
CA LEU A 785 -39.09 -3.24 -17.31
C LEU A 785 -40.29 -2.53 -17.96
N ASP A 786 -40.93 -1.61 -17.23
CA ASP A 786 -42.06 -0.84 -17.74
C ASP A 786 -41.65 0.10 -18.89
N LYS A 787 -42.57 0.33 -19.83
CA LYS A 787 -42.36 1.18 -21.01
C LYS A 787 -42.04 2.62 -20.61
N SER A 788 -42.62 3.13 -19.51
CA SER A 788 -42.32 4.48 -19.00
C SER A 788 -40.85 4.64 -18.55
N VAL A 789 -40.24 3.56 -18.03
CA VAL A 789 -38.83 3.55 -17.59
C VAL A 789 -37.88 3.60 -18.79
N ILE A 790 -38.22 2.90 -19.87
CA ILE A 790 -37.50 2.95 -21.15
C ILE A 790 -37.67 4.33 -21.82
N GLU A 791 -38.89 4.87 -21.82
CA GLU A 791 -39.19 6.24 -22.29
C GLU A 791 -38.40 7.31 -21.52
N GLY A 792 -38.16 7.12 -20.22
CA GLY A 792 -37.30 7.98 -19.41
C GLY A 792 -35.78 7.77 -19.61
N ALA A 793 -35.36 6.59 -20.07
CA ALA A 793 -33.95 6.20 -20.24
C ALA A 793 -33.35 6.58 -21.60
N LEU A 794 -34.14 6.61 -22.68
CA LEU A 794 -33.66 7.01 -24.00
C LEU A 794 -33.23 8.49 -24.08
N PRO A 795 -33.94 9.45 -23.43
CA PRO A 795 -33.49 10.82 -23.32
C PRO A 795 -32.12 10.97 -22.63
N THR A 796 -31.88 10.26 -21.52
CA THR A 796 -30.71 10.50 -20.66
C THR A 796 -29.37 10.22 -21.32
N VAL A 797 -29.33 9.25 -22.24
CA VAL A 797 -28.15 8.96 -23.07
C VAL A 797 -27.98 9.90 -24.27
N THR A 798 -28.88 10.86 -24.49
CA THR A 798 -28.80 11.81 -25.61
C THR A 798 -27.93 13.01 -25.24
N PRO A 799 -26.81 13.31 -25.96
CA PRO A 799 -25.87 14.36 -25.57
C PRO A 799 -26.50 15.73 -25.31
N ALA A 800 -27.45 16.14 -26.15
CA ALA A 800 -28.17 17.41 -26.04
C ALA A 800 -29.16 17.50 -24.86
N GLN A 801 -29.38 16.40 -24.12
CA GLN A 801 -30.33 16.31 -23.01
C GLN A 801 -29.68 15.86 -21.69
N PHE A 802 -28.37 15.63 -21.68
CA PHE A 802 -27.58 15.19 -20.52
C PHE A 802 -27.96 15.88 -19.20
N TYR A 803 -28.08 17.21 -19.14
CA TYR A 803 -28.50 17.94 -17.92
C TYR A 803 -29.96 18.44 -17.94
N GLY A 804 -30.72 18.15 -19.02
CA GLY A 804 -32.02 18.77 -19.29
C GLY A 804 -33.25 18.08 -18.70
N LEU A 805 -33.10 16.91 -18.08
CA LEU A 805 -34.22 15.96 -17.91
C LEU A 805 -34.86 15.89 -16.53
N ARG A 806 -34.20 16.38 -15.47
CA ARG A 806 -34.83 16.49 -14.15
C ARG A 806 -35.77 17.69 -14.08
N LYS A 807 -37.02 17.45 -14.50
CA LYS A 807 -38.17 18.23 -14.01
C LYS A 807 -38.35 17.94 -12.51
N GLU A 808 -37.84 18.82 -11.66
CA GLU A 808 -38.31 18.90 -10.28
C GLU A 808 -39.80 19.31 -10.35
N ALA A 809 -40.70 18.38 -10.00
CA ALA A 809 -42.15 18.57 -10.16
C ALA A 809 -42.78 19.51 -9.11
N ALA A 810 -41.97 20.39 -8.51
CA ALA A 810 -42.43 21.48 -7.66
C ALA A 810 -42.94 22.62 -8.55
N VAL A 811 -44.25 22.85 -8.55
CA VAL A 811 -44.81 24.07 -9.14
C VAL A 811 -44.44 25.23 -8.22
N ALA A 812 -43.50 26.07 -8.65
CA ALA A 812 -43.05 27.25 -7.92
C ALA A 812 -44.27 28.16 -7.60
N THR A 813 -44.59 28.27 -6.32
CA THR A 813 -45.78 28.97 -5.80
C THR A 813 -45.54 30.46 -5.54
N THR A 814 -44.28 30.86 -5.45
CA THR A 814 -43.81 32.22 -5.15
C THR A 814 -42.87 32.74 -6.25
N GLU A 815 -42.74 34.06 -6.34
CA GLU A 815 -41.82 34.70 -7.29
C GLU A 815 -40.35 34.35 -6.98
N GLU A 816 -39.99 34.18 -5.70
CA GLU A 816 -38.66 33.75 -5.27
C GLU A 816 -38.35 32.30 -5.70
N GLU A 817 -39.32 31.39 -5.63
CA GLU A 817 -39.17 30.03 -6.19
C GLU A 817 -39.02 30.05 -7.72
N GLN A 818 -39.72 30.96 -8.42
CA GLN A 818 -39.61 31.11 -9.87
C GLN A 818 -38.25 31.68 -10.29
N GLU A 819 -37.72 32.69 -9.59
CA GLU A 819 -36.38 33.21 -9.86
C GLU A 819 -35.31 32.15 -9.57
N ASN A 820 -35.45 31.40 -8.47
CA ASN A 820 -34.53 30.32 -8.13
C ASN A 820 -34.56 29.18 -9.18
N GLU A 821 -35.73 28.76 -9.67
CA GLU A 821 -35.81 27.73 -10.72
C GLU A 821 -35.29 28.23 -12.08
N GLN A 822 -35.46 29.51 -12.41
CA GLN A 822 -34.84 30.11 -13.59
C GLN A 822 -33.30 30.15 -13.45
N ARG A 823 -32.75 30.59 -12.31
CA ARG A 823 -31.30 30.54 -12.02
C ARG A 823 -30.74 29.11 -12.08
N ARG A 824 -31.47 28.13 -11.55
CA ARG A 824 -31.11 26.69 -11.64
C ARG A 824 -31.12 26.21 -13.09
N LYS A 825 -32.11 26.60 -13.88
CA LYS A 825 -32.20 26.29 -15.31
C LYS A 825 -31.03 26.88 -16.08
N ASP A 826 -30.73 28.18 -15.92
CA ASP A 826 -29.60 28.83 -16.60
C ASP A 826 -28.26 28.15 -16.23
N THR A 827 -28.12 27.70 -14.99
CA THR A 827 -26.98 26.91 -14.52
C THR A 827 -26.89 25.54 -15.22
N ARG A 828 -28.02 24.81 -15.34
CA ARG A 828 -28.10 23.53 -16.08
C ARG A 828 -27.80 23.73 -17.58
N ASP A 829 -28.36 24.77 -18.20
CA ASP A 829 -28.15 25.10 -19.62
C ASP A 829 -26.68 25.48 -19.90
N GLN A 830 -26.00 26.16 -18.96
CA GLN A 830 -24.55 26.39 -19.04
C GLN A 830 -23.76 25.08 -18.91
N HIS A 831 -24.09 24.21 -17.96
CA HIS A 831 -23.40 22.92 -17.80
C HIS A 831 -23.63 21.97 -18.98
N GLN A 832 -24.82 22.01 -19.59
CA GLN A 832 -25.15 21.32 -20.83
C GLN A 832 -24.29 21.82 -22.00
N GLN A 833 -24.07 23.14 -22.11
CA GLN A 833 -23.15 23.71 -23.10
C GLN A 833 -21.68 23.36 -22.82
N ASP A 834 -21.24 23.39 -21.55
CA ASP A 834 -19.89 22.98 -21.15
C ASP A 834 -19.62 21.53 -21.57
N ALA A 835 -20.52 20.60 -21.20
CA ALA A 835 -20.37 19.18 -21.52
C ALA A 835 -20.34 18.93 -23.03
N LEU A 836 -21.22 19.57 -23.80
CA LEU A 836 -21.19 19.48 -25.27
C LEU A 836 -19.88 19.99 -25.87
N ARG A 837 -19.33 21.10 -25.34
CA ARG A 837 -18.01 21.62 -25.76
C ARG A 837 -16.87 20.64 -25.42
N LEU A 838 -16.92 19.98 -24.26
CA LEU A 838 -15.91 19.00 -23.85
C LEU A 838 -15.98 17.70 -24.66
N LEU A 839 -17.18 17.18 -24.96
CA LEU A 839 -17.36 16.05 -25.89
C LEU A 839 -16.78 16.34 -27.27
N ASP A 840 -16.78 17.62 -27.68
CA ASP A 840 -16.23 18.13 -28.94
C ASP A 840 -14.70 18.39 -28.89
N LEU A 841 -14.04 18.23 -27.74
CA LEU A 841 -12.57 18.31 -27.63
C LEU A 841 -11.86 17.06 -28.13
N LEU A 842 -12.55 15.93 -28.36
CA LEU A 842 -11.93 14.73 -28.96
C LEU A 842 -11.13 15.10 -30.21
N PRO A 843 -9.83 14.78 -30.28
CA PRO A 843 -8.92 15.27 -31.31
C PRO A 843 -9.50 15.10 -32.71
N ARG A 844 -9.66 16.20 -33.45
CA ARG A 844 -10.30 16.23 -34.78
C ARG A 844 -9.59 15.38 -35.86
N ARG A 845 -8.43 14.80 -35.53
CA ARG A 845 -7.67 13.84 -36.36
C ARG A 845 -7.96 12.37 -36.05
N LEU A 846 -8.71 12.05 -34.98
CA LEU A 846 -9.02 10.69 -34.51
C LEU A 846 -10.54 10.38 -34.50
N ARG A 847 -11.37 11.22 -35.10
CA ARG A 847 -12.80 10.95 -35.28
C ARG A 847 -13.00 10.03 -36.48
N THR A 848 -13.86 9.02 -36.34
CA THR A 848 -14.21 8.07 -37.42
C THR A 848 -14.41 8.75 -38.77
N PRO A 849 -13.74 8.29 -39.85
CA PRO A 849 -13.92 8.83 -41.20
C PRO A 849 -15.23 8.34 -41.82
N VAL A 850 -16.37 8.76 -41.28
CA VAL A 850 -17.71 8.43 -41.81
C VAL A 850 -17.90 9.11 -43.16
N GLN A 851 -17.45 8.41 -44.19
CA GLN A 851 -17.39 8.75 -45.61
C GLN A 851 -17.06 10.21 -45.93
N ARG A 852 -15.81 10.46 -46.35
CA ARG A 852 -15.45 11.64 -47.18
C ARG A 852 -16.02 11.53 -48.61
N GLY A 853 -17.31 11.21 -48.73
CA GLY A 853 -18.09 11.42 -49.94
C GLY A 853 -18.07 12.89 -50.35
N ARG A 854 -18.21 13.16 -51.65
CA ARG A 854 -18.05 14.51 -52.22
C ARG A 854 -18.97 15.53 -51.51
N LYS A 855 -18.39 16.69 -51.14
CA LYS A 855 -19.03 17.79 -50.40
C LYS A 855 -20.54 17.93 -50.73
N PRO A 856 -21.45 17.87 -49.74
CA PRO A 856 -22.90 18.02 -49.97
C PRO A 856 -23.31 19.31 -50.70
N VAL A 857 -22.44 20.33 -50.69
CA VAL A 857 -22.57 21.54 -51.51
C VAL A 857 -22.82 21.22 -52.98
N ASP A 858 -22.04 20.32 -53.59
CA ASP A 858 -22.10 20.01 -55.03
C ASP A 858 -23.41 19.28 -55.39
N ALA A 859 -23.93 18.44 -54.50
CA ALA A 859 -25.22 17.77 -54.65
C ALA A 859 -26.40 18.74 -54.43
N ARG A 860 -26.37 19.52 -53.35
CA ARG A 860 -27.37 20.56 -53.05
C ARG A 860 -27.42 21.63 -54.14
N GLU A 861 -26.27 22.04 -54.66
CA GLU A 861 -26.17 23.03 -55.72
C GLU A 861 -26.57 22.44 -57.09
N LYS A 862 -26.29 21.17 -57.39
CA LYS A 862 -26.89 20.50 -58.57
C LYS A 862 -28.41 20.37 -58.46
N ILE A 863 -28.95 20.09 -57.27
CA ILE A 863 -30.40 20.05 -57.03
C ILE A 863 -31.00 21.45 -57.19
N ILE A 864 -30.40 22.49 -56.59
CA ILE A 864 -30.85 23.88 -56.75
C ILE A 864 -30.74 24.31 -58.22
N ARG A 865 -29.60 24.12 -58.89
CA ARG A 865 -29.43 24.44 -60.32
C ARG A 865 -30.43 23.68 -61.20
N ARG A 866 -30.78 22.42 -60.90
CA ARG A 866 -31.85 21.67 -61.61
C ARG A 866 -33.25 22.20 -61.33
N LEU A 867 -33.58 22.55 -60.08
CA LEU A 867 -34.87 23.13 -59.71
C LEU A 867 -35.05 24.55 -60.28
N THR A 868 -34.01 25.38 -60.24
CA THR A 868 -33.99 26.72 -60.85
C THR A 868 -34.02 26.63 -62.38
N ALA A 869 -33.31 25.68 -63.00
CA ALA A 869 -33.42 25.45 -64.44
C ALA A 869 -34.83 25.00 -64.84
N LYS A 870 -35.43 24.04 -64.11
CA LYS A 870 -36.81 23.59 -64.35
C LYS A 870 -37.82 24.73 -64.15
N ALA A 871 -37.68 25.52 -63.08
CA ALA A 871 -38.52 26.68 -62.84
C ALA A 871 -38.35 27.77 -63.92
N ALA A 872 -37.15 27.94 -64.48
CA ALA A 872 -36.91 28.84 -65.60
C ALA A 872 -37.53 28.31 -66.91
N GLU A 873 -37.41 27.02 -67.17
CA GLU A 873 -38.00 26.34 -68.34
C GLU A 873 -39.55 26.38 -68.29
N ASP A 874 -40.13 26.10 -67.12
CA ASP A 874 -41.58 26.18 -66.90
C ASP A 874 -42.06 27.64 -66.94
N ALA A 875 -41.28 28.62 -66.43
CA ALA A 875 -41.56 30.04 -66.61
C ALA A 875 -41.46 30.50 -68.08
N GLN A 876 -40.57 29.91 -68.89
CA GLN A 876 -40.51 30.11 -70.34
C GLN A 876 -41.75 29.53 -71.03
N LYS A 877 -42.19 28.32 -70.66
CA LYS A 877 -43.43 27.70 -71.18
C LYS A 877 -44.69 28.49 -70.81
N VAL A 878 -44.73 29.10 -69.61
CA VAL A 878 -45.81 30.03 -69.21
C VAL A 878 -45.75 31.33 -70.01
N LYS A 879 -44.58 31.96 -70.17
CA LYS A 879 -44.43 33.17 -71.01
C LYS A 879 -44.81 32.92 -72.48
N GLY A 880 -44.45 31.74 -73.02
CA GLY A 880 -44.79 31.34 -74.39
C GLY A 880 -46.29 31.18 -74.68
N LYS A 881 -47.13 30.95 -73.66
CA LYS A 881 -48.59 30.84 -73.83
C LYS A 881 -49.34 32.17 -73.70
N ASN A 882 -48.73 33.21 -73.13
CA ASN A 882 -49.36 34.53 -72.98
C ASN A 882 -49.37 35.38 -74.28
N THR A 883 -48.80 34.89 -75.38
CA THR A 883 -48.87 35.58 -76.69
C THR A 883 -50.08 35.16 -77.53
N GLN A 884 -50.87 34.16 -77.10
CA GLN A 884 -51.98 33.57 -77.87
C GLN A 884 -53.38 33.80 -77.24
N ASN A 885 -53.58 34.90 -76.52
CA ASN A 885 -54.92 35.29 -76.04
C ASN A 885 -55.22 36.80 -76.10
N ARG A 886 -54.48 37.57 -76.92
CA ARG A 886 -54.76 38.99 -77.20
C ARG A 886 -55.54 39.16 -78.52
N ARG A 887 -56.58 38.36 -78.76
CA ARG A 887 -57.42 38.48 -79.97
C ARG A 887 -58.84 37.92 -79.90
N LEU A 888 -59.58 38.30 -78.86
CA LEU A 888 -61.04 38.50 -78.88
C LEU A 888 -61.39 39.40 -77.69
N GLY A 889 -62.26 40.38 -77.90
CA GLY A 889 -62.67 41.34 -76.86
C GLY A 889 -64.14 41.69 -77.03
N GLU A 890 -64.61 42.63 -76.19
CA GLU A 890 -65.94 43.26 -76.27
C GLU A 890 -67.09 42.25 -75.94
N LEU A 891 -67.93 42.46 -74.92
CA LEU A 891 -68.64 43.70 -74.53
C LEU A 891 -68.97 43.76 -73.03
N ARG A 892 -69.22 45.00 -72.54
CA ARG A 892 -70.26 45.49 -71.58
C ARG A 892 -70.88 44.54 -70.52
N GLU A 893 -71.21 44.97 -69.29
CA GLU A 893 -71.23 46.32 -68.68
C GLU A 893 -71.33 46.26 -67.13
N LYS A 894 -70.97 47.37 -66.45
CA LYS A 894 -71.46 47.87 -65.13
C LYS A 894 -71.55 46.90 -63.91
N GLY A 895 -70.87 47.28 -62.81
CA GLY A 895 -71.23 46.80 -61.45
C GLY A 895 -70.07 46.70 -60.45
N LYS A 896 -70.02 47.58 -59.45
CA LYS A 896 -69.16 47.54 -58.25
C LYS A 896 -70.07 47.56 -57.00
N PRO A 897 -69.59 47.21 -55.79
CA PRO A 897 -68.45 46.37 -55.40
C PRO A 897 -68.80 45.40 -54.21
N SER A 898 -67.77 44.81 -53.56
CA SER A 898 -67.76 44.35 -52.14
C SER A 898 -68.62 43.09 -51.79
N GLU A 899 -68.29 42.17 -50.88
CA GLU A 899 -67.09 41.87 -50.05
C GLU A 899 -67.17 40.39 -49.54
N VAL A 900 -66.40 40.00 -48.50
CA VAL A 900 -66.71 38.93 -47.50
C VAL A 900 -66.50 37.43 -47.85
N THR A 901 -65.34 36.89 -47.44
CA THR A 901 -65.18 35.87 -46.36
C THR A 901 -65.36 34.32 -46.57
N ARG A 902 -64.23 33.59 -46.33
CA ARG A 902 -64.02 32.24 -45.69
C ARG A 902 -64.28 30.88 -46.41
N HIS A 903 -63.70 29.86 -45.73
CA HIS A 903 -63.74 28.39 -45.86
C HIS A 903 -65.14 27.77 -46.12
N SER A 904 -65.35 26.52 -46.55
CA SER A 904 -64.58 25.24 -46.52
C SER A 904 -65.06 24.31 -47.67
N GLY A 905 -64.58 23.10 -47.99
CA GLY A 905 -63.50 22.21 -47.50
C GLY A 905 -63.80 20.71 -47.80
N ARG A 906 -62.77 19.83 -47.80
CA ARG A 906 -62.78 18.33 -47.76
C ARG A 906 -63.18 17.45 -48.99
N LEU A 907 -62.22 16.58 -49.37
CA LEU A 907 -62.28 15.10 -49.59
C LEU A 907 -62.99 14.44 -50.81
N ALA A 908 -62.18 13.92 -51.75
CA ALA A 908 -62.15 12.55 -52.34
C ALA A 908 -60.88 12.45 -53.23
N ALA A 909 -59.92 11.52 -53.06
CA ALA A 909 -59.90 10.08 -53.43
C ALA A 909 -59.91 9.82 -54.96
N LYS A 910 -59.08 8.95 -55.58
CA LYS A 910 -57.96 8.06 -55.13
C LYS A 910 -57.12 7.61 -56.38
N GLU A 911 -55.93 7.02 -56.18
CA GLU A 911 -55.18 6.04 -57.03
C GLU A 911 -55.28 6.14 -58.59
N ASP A 912 -54.21 6.46 -59.33
CA ASP A 912 -53.16 5.55 -59.89
C ASP A 912 -53.33 5.41 -61.43
N ALA A 913 -52.34 5.23 -62.32
CA ALA A 913 -50.86 5.21 -62.29
C ALA A 913 -50.34 5.76 -63.67
N LEU A 914 -49.16 5.49 -64.29
CA LEU A 914 -48.02 4.61 -64.01
C LEU A 914 -46.71 5.14 -64.70
N GLN A 915 -45.70 5.50 -63.90
CA GLN A 915 -44.27 5.13 -63.99
C GLN A 915 -43.42 5.28 -65.30
N VAL A 916 -42.31 6.02 -65.18
CA VAL A 916 -41.02 5.80 -65.90
C VAL A 916 -39.88 6.00 -64.88
N GLN A 917 -38.85 5.15 -64.91
CA GLN A 917 -37.77 5.11 -63.90
C GLN A 917 -36.71 6.22 -64.05
N ILE A 918 -36.26 6.76 -62.92
CA ILE A 918 -34.83 6.81 -62.53
C ILE A 918 -34.77 6.46 -61.03
N GLU A 919 -33.78 5.67 -60.63
CA GLU A 919 -33.70 5.08 -59.28
C GLU A 919 -33.19 6.05 -58.20
N LEU A 920 -33.79 5.91 -57.01
CA LEU A 920 -33.15 5.90 -55.69
C LEU A 920 -34.23 5.52 -54.68
N THR A 921 -34.05 4.42 -53.96
CA THR A 921 -35.00 3.91 -52.97
C THR A 921 -34.97 4.71 -51.65
N GLY A 922 -35.87 4.39 -50.72
CA GLY A 922 -35.99 5.12 -49.45
C GLY A 922 -34.74 5.00 -48.58
N ASP A 923 -34.24 3.77 -48.42
CA ASP A 923 -33.13 3.44 -47.52
C ASP A 923 -31.79 4.01 -48.01
N GLU A 924 -31.57 4.07 -49.33
CA GLU A 924 -30.38 4.65 -49.94
C GLU A 924 -30.20 6.16 -49.64
N LYS A 925 -31.26 6.87 -49.25
CA LYS A 925 -31.17 8.26 -48.76
C LYS A 925 -30.90 8.35 -47.26
N ALA A 926 -31.34 7.38 -46.46
CA ALA A 926 -30.97 7.30 -45.05
C ALA A 926 -29.46 7.01 -44.89
N LEU A 927 -28.90 6.20 -45.78
CA LEU A 927 -27.50 5.76 -45.82
C LEU A 927 -26.46 6.88 -46.12
N LEU A 928 -26.86 8.10 -46.49
CA LEU A 928 -25.94 9.12 -47.03
C LEU A 928 -25.87 10.47 -46.28
N GLN A 929 -26.61 10.68 -45.18
CA GLN A 929 -26.64 11.99 -44.48
C GLN A 929 -26.61 11.96 -42.94
N GLY A 930 -26.64 10.78 -42.30
CA GLY A 930 -26.99 10.63 -40.88
C GLY A 930 -25.87 10.30 -39.88
N ALA A 931 -24.67 10.87 -40.01
CA ALA A 931 -23.66 10.94 -38.93
C ALA A 931 -22.50 11.86 -39.38
N GLY A 932 -22.08 12.84 -38.56
CA GLY A 932 -21.06 13.79 -39.05
C GLY A 932 -20.52 14.89 -38.13
N LYS A 933 -20.82 14.88 -36.82
CA LYS A 933 -20.18 15.80 -35.85
C LYS A 933 -19.77 15.09 -34.56
N HIS A 934 -20.72 14.44 -33.91
CA HIS A 934 -20.52 13.75 -32.65
C HIS A 934 -20.69 12.24 -32.88
N SER A 935 -19.78 11.42 -32.35
CA SER A 935 -19.78 9.96 -32.49
C SER A 935 -20.09 9.32 -31.14
N VAL A 936 -21.30 9.60 -30.61
CA VAL A 936 -21.80 9.02 -29.36
C VAL A 936 -22.66 7.79 -29.64
N LEU A 937 -22.27 6.65 -29.08
CA LEU A 937 -23.08 5.43 -29.01
C LEU A 937 -24.00 5.51 -27.80
N ARG A 938 -25.32 5.44 -28.02
CA ARG A 938 -26.36 5.54 -26.99
C ARG A 938 -26.74 4.12 -26.53
N VAL A 939 -26.36 3.74 -25.32
CA VAL A 939 -26.59 2.38 -24.80
C VAL A 939 -27.65 2.40 -23.70
N VAL A 940 -28.70 1.60 -23.84
CA VAL A 940 -29.65 1.34 -22.74
C VAL A 940 -29.53 -0.12 -22.33
N VAL A 941 -29.08 -0.36 -21.09
CA VAL A 941 -28.96 -1.71 -20.51
C VAL A 941 -30.17 -1.97 -19.64
N ALA A 942 -30.89 -3.05 -19.93
CA ALA A 942 -32.13 -3.45 -19.27
C ALA A 942 -31.92 -4.80 -18.57
N TRP A 943 -32.24 -4.87 -17.26
CA TRP A 943 -32.21 -6.13 -16.51
C TRP A 943 -33.41 -6.25 -15.56
N PRO A 944 -34.02 -7.45 -15.42
CA PRO A 944 -33.80 -8.66 -16.22
C PRO A 944 -34.24 -8.50 -17.69
N ALA A 945 -33.82 -9.48 -18.50
CA ALA A 945 -33.62 -9.33 -19.94
C ALA A 945 -34.82 -9.69 -20.84
N GLU A 946 -35.99 -10.01 -20.28
CA GLU A 946 -37.14 -10.52 -21.06
C GLU A 946 -37.85 -9.43 -21.88
N THR A 947 -37.50 -8.15 -21.68
CA THR A 947 -38.01 -7.02 -22.46
C THR A 947 -37.00 -6.62 -23.54
N SER A 948 -37.34 -6.83 -24.82
CA SER A 948 -36.59 -6.22 -25.93
C SER A 948 -36.71 -4.69 -25.89
N LEU A 949 -35.59 -3.99 -26.03
CA LEU A 949 -35.60 -2.53 -26.16
C LEU A 949 -36.33 -2.11 -27.44
N HIS A 950 -36.14 -2.81 -28.56
CA HIS A 950 -36.73 -2.48 -29.86
C HIS A 950 -38.27 -2.45 -29.82
N GLU A 951 -38.89 -3.52 -29.34
CA GLU A 951 -40.35 -3.69 -29.31
C GLU A 951 -41.08 -2.55 -28.57
N ARG A 952 -40.44 -1.99 -27.53
CA ARG A 952 -41.01 -0.90 -26.72
C ARG A 952 -40.57 0.48 -27.18
N ALA A 953 -39.39 0.61 -27.80
CA ALA A 953 -38.78 1.90 -28.13
C ALA A 953 -38.97 2.36 -29.58
N VAL A 954 -39.18 1.47 -30.55
CA VAL A 954 -39.16 1.83 -31.99
C VAL A 954 -40.19 2.90 -32.39
N ASN A 955 -41.29 3.01 -31.63
CA ASN A 955 -42.36 3.99 -31.84
C ASN A 955 -42.19 5.30 -31.03
N LEU A 956 -41.06 5.50 -30.35
CA LEU A 956 -40.82 6.67 -29.50
C LEU A 956 -40.09 7.78 -30.27
N PRO A 957 -40.51 9.06 -30.17
CA PRO A 957 -39.79 10.15 -30.81
C PRO A 957 -38.30 10.22 -30.43
N VAL A 958 -37.97 10.01 -29.15
CA VAL A 958 -36.60 10.12 -28.62
C VAL A 958 -35.70 8.90 -28.95
N TYR A 959 -36.26 7.86 -29.58
CA TYR A 959 -35.46 6.81 -30.22
C TYR A 959 -34.66 7.34 -31.42
N PHE A 960 -35.05 8.50 -31.94
CA PHE A 960 -34.37 9.26 -32.98
C PHE A 960 -33.97 10.63 -32.40
N ASP A 961 -32.67 10.91 -32.29
CA ASP A 961 -32.22 12.30 -32.07
C ASP A 961 -31.91 12.99 -33.40
N GLU A 962 -31.75 14.31 -33.36
CA GLU A 962 -31.54 15.15 -34.55
C GLU A 962 -30.22 14.85 -35.29
N GLU A 963 -29.28 14.17 -34.63
CA GLU A 963 -27.96 13.83 -35.15
C GLU A 963 -27.84 12.36 -35.59
N ASN A 964 -28.91 11.58 -35.42
CA ASN A 964 -29.04 10.17 -35.79
C ASN A 964 -28.04 9.22 -35.08
N HIS A 965 -27.74 9.47 -33.80
CA HIS A 965 -26.90 8.57 -33.01
C HIS A 965 -27.53 7.16 -32.90
N PRO A 966 -26.73 6.08 -33.00
CA PRO A 966 -27.23 4.72 -32.83
C PRO A 966 -27.63 4.45 -31.36
N VAL A 967 -28.88 4.02 -31.17
CA VAL A 967 -29.38 3.44 -29.92
C VAL A 967 -29.24 1.93 -29.97
N VAL A 968 -28.64 1.33 -28.93
CA VAL A 968 -28.42 -0.12 -28.82
C VAL A 968 -28.77 -0.67 -27.42
N GLU A 969 -29.13 -1.96 -27.35
CA GLU A 969 -29.17 -2.71 -26.08
C GLU A 969 -27.90 -3.58 -25.93
N LEU A 970 -27.60 -3.96 -24.69
CA LEU A 970 -26.53 -4.93 -24.39
C LEU A 970 -26.95 -6.35 -24.82
N ASN A 971 -26.06 -7.08 -25.49
CA ASN A 971 -26.27 -8.48 -25.85
C ASN A 971 -26.17 -9.39 -24.62
N ILE A 972 -27.31 -9.66 -23.98
CA ILE A 972 -27.39 -10.39 -22.71
C ILE A 972 -26.76 -11.78 -22.78
N GLU A 973 -26.80 -12.46 -23.92
CA GLU A 973 -26.15 -13.77 -24.07
C GLU A 973 -24.62 -13.68 -23.99
N HIS A 974 -24.02 -12.70 -24.67
CA HIS A 974 -22.58 -12.43 -24.57
C HIS A 974 -22.19 -11.98 -23.16
N TRP A 975 -23.04 -11.19 -22.50
CA TRP A 975 -22.86 -10.78 -21.11
C TRP A 975 -22.88 -11.97 -20.15
N ALA A 976 -23.93 -12.80 -20.20
CA ALA A 976 -24.07 -14.01 -19.39
C ALA A 976 -22.87 -14.96 -19.58
N ASN A 977 -22.48 -15.23 -20.83
CA ASN A 977 -21.33 -16.09 -21.15
C ASN A 977 -20.00 -15.49 -20.67
N THR A 978 -19.83 -14.17 -20.70
CA THR A 978 -18.61 -13.52 -20.19
C THR A 978 -18.54 -13.50 -18.68
N MET A 979 -19.63 -13.15 -17.98
CA MET A 979 -19.63 -13.23 -16.52
C MET A 979 -19.50 -14.67 -16.06
N ALA A 980 -20.12 -15.65 -16.74
CA ALA A 980 -19.90 -17.06 -16.45
C ALA A 980 -18.42 -17.47 -16.56
N ARG A 981 -17.63 -16.89 -17.48
CA ARG A 981 -16.17 -17.10 -17.55
C ARG A 981 -15.42 -16.43 -16.40
N LEU A 982 -15.74 -15.16 -16.09
CA LEU A 982 -15.14 -14.41 -14.96
C LEU A 982 -15.50 -14.99 -13.58
N HIS A 983 -16.59 -15.77 -13.50
CA HIS A 983 -17.03 -16.50 -12.32
C HIS A 983 -16.51 -17.95 -12.28
N ALA A 984 -16.37 -18.63 -13.43
CA ALA A 984 -15.93 -20.03 -13.46
C ALA A 984 -14.46 -20.22 -13.03
N SER A 985 -13.64 -19.18 -13.08
CA SER A 985 -12.32 -19.13 -12.43
C SER A 985 -12.39 -19.31 -10.90
N ALA A 986 -13.54 -19.06 -10.27
CA ALA A 986 -13.83 -19.35 -8.85
C ALA A 986 -14.47 -20.74 -8.61
N GLY A 987 -14.67 -21.54 -9.66
CA GLY A 987 -15.13 -22.94 -9.56
C GLY A 987 -16.64 -23.17 -9.63
N ASN A 988 -17.01 -24.46 -9.66
CA ASN A 988 -18.28 -24.93 -10.22
C ASN A 988 -19.56 -24.70 -9.37
N TYR A 989 -19.48 -24.06 -8.20
CA TYR A 989 -20.64 -23.86 -7.31
C TYR A 989 -21.72 -22.94 -7.94
N ILE A 990 -21.29 -21.99 -8.78
CA ILE A 990 -22.07 -20.84 -9.21
C ILE A 990 -23.23 -21.24 -10.15
N ALA A 991 -23.06 -22.29 -10.95
CA ALA A 991 -24.06 -22.75 -11.93
C ALA A 991 -25.37 -23.29 -11.31
N ASP A 992 -25.38 -23.66 -10.02
CA ASP A 992 -26.59 -24.04 -9.29
C ASP A 992 -27.33 -22.83 -8.70
N VAL A 993 -26.58 -21.87 -8.13
CA VAL A 993 -27.14 -20.63 -7.56
C VAL A 993 -27.77 -19.78 -8.67
N TRP A 994 -27.11 -19.67 -9.84
CA TRP A 994 -27.63 -18.94 -11.01
C TRP A 994 -28.91 -19.57 -11.61
N LYS A 995 -29.24 -20.80 -11.22
CA LYS A 995 -30.48 -21.51 -11.60
C LYS A 995 -31.50 -21.58 -10.45
N GLY A 996 -31.29 -20.81 -9.37
CA GLY A 996 -32.17 -20.75 -8.21
C GLY A 996 -32.21 -22.02 -7.35
N LYS A 997 -31.23 -22.94 -7.51
CA LYS A 997 -31.28 -24.27 -6.87
C LYS A 997 -30.72 -24.32 -5.45
N LYS A 998 -29.94 -23.32 -5.03
CA LYS A 998 -29.28 -23.21 -3.72
C LYS A 998 -29.22 -21.75 -3.28
N ARG A 999 -29.31 -21.51 -1.96
CA ARG A 999 -29.01 -20.22 -1.33
C ARG A 999 -27.52 -20.09 -0.98
N HIS A 1000 -27.09 -18.91 -0.53
CA HIS A 1000 -25.69 -18.62 -0.26
C HIS A 1000 -25.35 -18.67 1.24
N PRO A 1001 -24.27 -19.37 1.68
CA PRO A 1001 -24.01 -19.57 3.12
C PRO A 1001 -23.80 -18.29 3.94
N LEU A 1002 -23.36 -17.18 3.33
CA LEU A 1002 -23.21 -15.89 4.03
C LEU A 1002 -24.55 -15.29 4.51
N GLU A 1003 -25.69 -15.73 3.97
CA GLU A 1003 -27.02 -15.29 4.43
C GLU A 1003 -27.34 -15.79 5.86
N GLU A 1004 -26.74 -16.89 6.31
CA GLU A 1004 -27.06 -17.50 7.62
C GLU A 1004 -26.24 -16.95 8.80
N HIS A 1005 -25.21 -16.12 8.53
CA HIS A 1005 -24.22 -15.71 9.55
C HIS A 1005 -24.30 -14.25 10.03
N GLU A 1006 -24.91 -13.33 9.28
CA GLU A 1006 -24.98 -11.90 9.67
C GLU A 1006 -26.27 -11.54 10.46
N ASP A 1007 -27.33 -12.34 10.36
CA ASP A 1007 -28.70 -11.94 10.73
C ASP A 1007 -29.09 -12.26 12.21
N ALA A 1008 -28.24 -11.84 13.15
CA ALA A 1008 -28.41 -12.07 14.60
C ALA A 1008 -28.59 -10.76 15.41
N PRO A 1009 -29.74 -10.05 15.29
CA PRO A 1009 -29.94 -8.74 15.93
C PRO A 1009 -30.09 -8.81 17.46
N ALA A 1010 -29.18 -8.14 18.17
CA ALA A 1010 -29.12 -8.11 19.63
C ALA A 1010 -30.33 -7.39 20.28
N ARG A 1011 -31.37 -8.14 20.66
CA ARG A 1011 -32.51 -7.62 21.43
C ARG A 1011 -32.20 -7.51 22.92
N LYS A 1012 -32.39 -6.30 23.47
CA LYS A 1012 -32.30 -6.01 24.92
C LYS A 1012 -33.23 -6.93 25.73
N ARG A 1013 -32.71 -7.50 26.82
CA ARG A 1013 -33.49 -7.87 28.01
C ARG A 1013 -32.77 -7.37 29.26
N ALA A 1014 -33.53 -6.73 30.15
CA ALA A 1014 -33.08 -6.42 31.51
C ALA A 1014 -33.52 -7.54 32.47
N ASN A 1015 -32.75 -7.72 33.55
CA ASN A 1015 -33.04 -8.39 34.80
C ASN A 1015 -34.17 -9.46 34.84
N ILE A 1016 -33.77 -10.71 35.10
CA ILE A 1016 -34.13 -11.47 36.31
C ILE A 1016 -32.99 -12.47 36.57
N GLY A 1017 -32.64 -12.70 37.84
CA GLY A 1017 -31.53 -13.58 38.22
C GLY A 1017 -31.97 -15.04 38.41
N GLY A 1018 -31.02 -15.97 38.36
CA GLY A 1018 -31.27 -17.39 38.63
C GLY A 1018 -30.05 -18.27 38.36
N SER A 1019 -29.60 -19.00 39.38
CA SER A 1019 -28.52 -19.99 39.28
C SER A 1019 -28.93 -21.22 38.48
N ALA A 1020 -28.15 -21.61 37.46
CA ALA A 1020 -27.80 -23.01 37.17
C ALA A 1020 -26.65 -23.11 36.14
N ILE A 1021 -25.75 -24.07 36.34
CA ILE A 1021 -24.78 -24.53 35.33
C ILE A 1021 -25.33 -25.80 34.68
N PRO A 1022 -25.24 -25.94 33.35
CA PRO A 1022 -25.06 -27.26 32.74
C PRO A 1022 -23.79 -27.31 31.87
N THR A 1023 -22.91 -28.25 32.20
CA THR A 1023 -21.72 -28.58 31.39
C THR A 1023 -22.15 -29.25 30.08
N ALA A 1024 -21.67 -28.75 28.94
CA ALA A 1024 -21.86 -29.39 27.64
C ALA A 1024 -20.51 -29.95 27.13
N VAL A 1025 -20.42 -31.27 27.00
CA VAL A 1025 -19.21 -31.97 26.54
C VAL A 1025 -19.19 -32.02 25.00
N PHE A 1026 -18.11 -31.56 24.38
CA PHE A 1026 -17.89 -31.76 22.94
C PHE A 1026 -17.65 -33.25 22.66
N HIS A 1027 -18.48 -33.85 21.79
CA HIS A 1027 -18.18 -35.14 21.18
C HIS A 1027 -17.31 -34.94 19.93
N GLN A 1028 -16.13 -35.56 19.92
CA GLN A 1028 -15.42 -35.83 18.68
C GLN A 1028 -16.21 -36.86 17.85
N ARG A 1029 -16.20 -36.73 16.52
CA ARG A 1029 -16.55 -37.79 15.58
C ARG A 1029 -15.47 -37.93 14.53
N THR A 1030 -14.73 -39.02 14.60
CA THR A 1030 -13.82 -39.51 13.56
C THR A 1030 -14.51 -40.60 12.72
N VAL A 1031 -14.62 -40.33 11.42
CA VAL A 1031 -14.94 -41.22 10.29
C VAL A 1031 -14.29 -40.51 9.09
N GLU A 1032 -13.27 -40.97 8.37
CA GLU A 1032 -12.82 -42.33 8.03
C GLU A 1032 -13.86 -43.18 7.29
N GLU A 1033 -14.20 -42.77 6.05
CA GLU A 1033 -14.41 -43.66 4.88
C GLU A 1033 -14.96 -42.90 3.65
N VAL A 1034 -14.08 -42.40 2.76
CA VAL A 1034 -14.31 -42.38 1.29
C VAL A 1034 -12.95 -42.45 0.57
N LEU A 1035 -12.54 -43.66 0.17
CA LEU A 1035 -11.46 -43.86 -0.80
C LEU A 1035 -12.07 -44.48 -2.06
N HIS A 1036 -11.87 -43.81 -3.20
CA HIS A 1036 -11.60 -44.36 -4.54
C HIS A 1036 -11.94 -43.32 -5.63
N LEU A 1037 -10.92 -42.60 -6.10
CA LEU A 1037 -10.92 -41.93 -7.40
C LEU A 1037 -9.67 -42.38 -8.18
N PRO A 1038 -9.75 -42.60 -9.50
CA PRO A 1038 -8.62 -43.04 -10.31
C PRO A 1038 -7.59 -41.91 -10.51
N PRO A 1039 -6.31 -42.24 -10.78
CA PRO A 1039 -5.28 -41.23 -11.05
C PRO A 1039 -5.57 -40.47 -12.36
N PRO A 1040 -5.17 -39.18 -12.46
CA PRO A 1040 -5.39 -38.38 -13.65
C PRO A 1040 -4.60 -38.90 -14.85
N GLN A 1041 -5.20 -38.86 -16.03
CA GLN A 1041 -4.54 -39.22 -17.28
C GLN A 1041 -3.56 -38.13 -17.72
N ALA A 1042 -2.40 -38.54 -18.27
CA ALA A 1042 -1.41 -37.61 -18.81
C ALA A 1042 -1.98 -36.82 -20.02
N PRO A 1043 -1.60 -35.54 -20.19
CA PRO A 1043 -2.09 -34.73 -21.31
C PRO A 1043 -1.63 -35.29 -22.66
N ARG A 1044 -2.54 -35.26 -23.65
CA ARG A 1044 -2.21 -35.63 -25.04
C ARG A 1044 -1.30 -34.57 -25.68
N ALA A 1045 -0.37 -35.04 -26.51
CA ALA A 1045 0.45 -34.16 -27.34
C ALA A 1045 -0.39 -33.39 -28.37
N LEU A 1046 0.06 -32.16 -28.66
CA LEU A 1046 -0.37 -31.35 -29.81
C LEU A 1046 0.73 -31.40 -30.90
N PRO A 1047 0.40 -31.09 -32.18
CA PRO A 1047 1.19 -31.55 -33.33
C PRO A 1047 2.49 -30.78 -33.55
N GLN A 1048 3.47 -31.48 -34.14
CA GLN A 1048 4.75 -30.92 -34.60
C GLN A 1048 4.59 -30.20 -35.95
N SER A 1049 5.35 -29.10 -36.11
CA SER A 1049 5.65 -28.44 -37.39
C SER A 1049 7.05 -27.76 -37.25
N PRO A 1050 7.73 -27.33 -38.33
CA PRO A 1050 9.11 -27.81 -38.58
C PRO A 1050 10.27 -27.14 -37.81
N THR A 1051 11.47 -27.60 -38.17
CA THR A 1051 12.77 -27.35 -37.51
C THR A 1051 13.49 -26.08 -38.00
N ASP A 1052 14.74 -25.95 -37.56
CA ASP A 1052 15.78 -25.01 -37.98
C ASP A 1052 15.69 -23.65 -37.24
N ASP A 1053 16.72 -23.10 -36.60
CA ASP A 1053 18.17 -23.40 -36.60
C ASP A 1053 18.81 -23.50 -35.19
N GLU A 1054 20.08 -23.91 -35.16
CA GLU A 1054 20.89 -24.15 -33.95
C GLU A 1054 21.30 -22.87 -33.19
N TYR A 1055 21.37 -22.94 -31.84
CA TYR A 1055 22.51 -22.43 -31.07
C TYR A 1055 22.53 -23.05 -29.66
N SER A 1056 23.65 -23.66 -29.25
CA SER A 1056 23.81 -24.25 -27.92
C SER A 1056 24.57 -23.33 -26.96
N LEU A 1057 24.15 -23.26 -25.69
CA LEU A 1057 25.00 -22.83 -24.58
C LEU A 1057 24.62 -23.60 -23.30
N ALA A 1058 25.60 -23.82 -22.43
CA ALA A 1058 25.53 -24.80 -21.35
C ALA A 1058 24.87 -24.26 -20.06
N GLY A 1059 24.13 -25.13 -19.36
CA GLY A 1059 23.57 -24.81 -18.05
C GLY A 1059 24.60 -24.89 -16.91
N PHE A 1060 24.34 -24.17 -15.83
CA PHE A 1060 25.11 -24.22 -14.58
C PHE A 1060 24.22 -24.50 -13.37
N ASN A 1061 24.60 -25.49 -12.57
CA ASN A 1061 24.07 -25.69 -11.23
C ASN A 1061 24.76 -24.73 -10.25
N THR A 1062 24.00 -23.98 -9.46
CA THR A 1062 24.52 -23.15 -8.36
C THR A 1062 24.36 -23.87 -7.02
N SER A 1063 25.39 -24.60 -6.60
CA SER A 1063 25.47 -25.21 -5.27
C SER A 1063 25.83 -24.20 -4.18
N VAL A 1064 25.24 -24.37 -3.00
CA VAL A 1064 25.47 -23.56 -1.78
C VAL A 1064 26.96 -23.41 -1.44
N TYR A 1065 27.40 -22.18 -1.14
CA TYR A 1065 28.73 -21.89 -0.60
C TYR A 1065 28.68 -21.48 0.88
N THR A 1066 29.21 -22.33 1.76
CA THR A 1066 29.64 -21.94 3.11
C THR A 1066 31.01 -21.26 3.02
N ARG A 1067 31.16 -20.06 3.61
CA ARG A 1067 32.38 -19.25 3.51
C ARG A 1067 33.19 -19.34 4.82
N ALA A 1068 34.31 -20.07 4.78
CA ALA A 1068 35.34 -20.01 5.82
C ALA A 1068 36.30 -18.85 5.54
N THR A 1069 36.81 -18.20 6.58
CA THR A 1069 37.68 -17.01 6.49
C THR A 1069 39.15 -17.35 6.72
N SER A 1070 40.02 -16.77 5.90
CA SER A 1070 41.48 -16.74 6.09
C SER A 1070 42.04 -15.43 5.50
N PRO A 1071 42.97 -14.74 6.19
CA PRO A 1071 43.41 -13.40 5.81
C PRO A 1071 44.46 -13.40 4.67
N PRO A 1072 44.56 -12.33 3.87
CA PRO A 1072 45.61 -12.15 2.88
C PRO A 1072 46.93 -11.65 3.53
N PRO A 1073 48.11 -12.02 2.99
CA PRO A 1073 49.39 -11.47 3.41
C PRO A 1073 49.70 -10.13 2.71
N SER A 1074 50.51 -9.29 3.35
CA SER A 1074 51.16 -8.12 2.74
C SER A 1074 52.40 -8.52 1.95
N THR A 1075 52.83 -7.68 0.98
CA THR A 1075 54.03 -6.78 1.04
C THR A 1075 54.54 -6.41 -0.37
N ALA A 1076 55.14 -5.21 -0.49
CA ALA A 1076 56.19 -4.80 -1.46
C ALA A 1076 55.88 -4.61 -2.97
N LEU A 1077 55.83 -3.33 -3.37
CA LEU A 1077 56.76 -2.68 -4.31
C LEU A 1077 57.38 -3.47 -5.49
N SER A 1078 57.16 -2.97 -6.71
CA SER A 1078 58.21 -2.85 -7.73
C SER A 1078 57.99 -1.63 -8.63
N VAL A 1079 59.05 -0.85 -8.88
CA VAL A 1079 59.04 0.32 -9.78
C VAL A 1079 59.26 -0.13 -11.22
N TYR A 1080 58.56 0.47 -12.18
CA TYR A 1080 59.06 0.63 -13.54
C TYR A 1080 58.71 2.01 -14.10
N SER A 1081 59.69 2.66 -14.73
CA SER A 1081 59.54 3.94 -15.41
C SER A 1081 59.64 3.77 -16.92
N ARG A 1082 58.97 4.66 -17.66
CA ARG A 1082 59.40 5.09 -18.98
C ARG A 1082 58.85 6.48 -19.30
N GLN A 1083 59.69 7.31 -19.89
CA GLN A 1083 59.34 8.59 -20.47
C GLN A 1083 59.19 8.39 -21.99
N ASP A 1084 58.31 9.12 -22.67
CA ASP A 1084 58.74 10.24 -23.53
C ASP A 1084 57.57 10.91 -24.28
N SER A 1085 57.61 12.24 -24.26
CA SER A 1085 56.86 13.29 -24.97
C SER A 1085 56.88 13.24 -26.51
N PRO A 1086 56.27 14.21 -27.24
CA PRO A 1086 55.15 15.13 -26.92
C PRO A 1086 54.08 15.26 -28.06
N ASP A 1087 53.04 16.07 -27.83
CA ASP A 1087 52.50 17.16 -28.70
C ASP A 1087 50.98 17.37 -28.45
N ASP A 1088 50.34 18.49 -28.78
CA ASP A 1088 50.49 19.92 -28.40
C ASP A 1088 49.13 20.62 -28.73
N THR A 1089 48.99 21.93 -28.50
CA THR A 1089 47.80 22.81 -28.62
C THR A 1089 46.84 22.74 -27.41
N MET A 1090 46.90 23.70 -26.48
CA MET A 1090 46.43 25.10 -26.57
C MET A 1090 44.91 25.28 -26.75
N TRP A 1091 44.23 25.72 -25.69
CA TRP A 1091 43.53 27.01 -25.67
C TRP A 1091 43.57 27.60 -24.25
N ARG A 1092 43.90 28.90 -24.15
CA ARG A 1092 43.71 29.74 -22.95
C ARG A 1092 42.81 30.90 -23.32
N VAL A 1093 41.83 31.20 -22.45
CA VAL A 1093 41.25 32.51 -22.06
C VAL A 1093 40.01 32.16 -21.22
N GLY A 1094 39.77 32.75 -20.05
CA GLY A 1094 40.57 33.72 -19.32
C GLY A 1094 40.01 33.91 -17.89
N GLU A 1095 40.79 34.51 -17.00
CA GLU A 1095 40.37 34.75 -15.62
C GLU A 1095 39.34 35.89 -15.54
N GLY A 1096 38.28 35.68 -14.78
CA GLY A 1096 37.27 36.68 -14.48
C GLY A 1096 36.94 36.65 -12.99
N GLN A 1097 37.68 37.42 -12.20
CA GLN A 1097 37.26 37.76 -10.84
C GLN A 1097 36.11 38.77 -10.94
N ASP A 1098 35.01 38.55 -10.23
CA ASP A 1098 34.18 39.66 -9.79
C ASP A 1098 33.53 39.36 -8.43
N THR A 1099 33.55 40.37 -7.56
CA THR A 1099 33.04 40.27 -6.19
C THR A 1099 31.81 41.14 -6.02
N ALA A 1100 30.67 40.54 -5.69
CA ALA A 1100 29.45 41.24 -5.29
C ALA A 1100 28.75 40.49 -4.15
N ALA A 1101 27.95 41.20 -3.36
CA ALA A 1101 27.37 40.71 -2.11
C ALA A 1101 25.85 41.00 -2.03
N GLU A 1102 25.21 40.32 -1.08
CA GLU A 1102 23.94 40.68 -0.41
C GLU A 1102 22.72 41.08 -1.27
N SER A 1103 21.79 40.13 -1.43
CA SER A 1103 20.41 40.30 -0.94
C SER A 1103 19.78 38.95 -0.57
#